data_AF-A0A966SUX1-F1
#
_entry.id   AF-A0A966SUX1-F1
#
_cell.length_a   1.000
_cell.length_b   1.000
_cell.length_c   1.000
_cell.angle_alpha   90.00
_cell.angle_beta   90.00
_cell.angle_gamma   90.00
#
_symmetry.space_group_name_H-M   'P 1'
#
loop_
_entity.id
_entity.type
_entity.pdbx_description
1 polymer ?
#
loop_
_entity_poly.entity_id
_entity_poly.type
_entity_poly.pdbx_seq_one_letter_code
_entity_poly.pdbx_strand_id
1 'polypeptide(L)'
;TFTSAWFQLWRDRDGFWGLGTFSGGIVIFFLIFIVLFTSLFTNFGGIREGLIGGIRYWLEQHGVQRGNQPWYYYILILSAYETLPFVFFIAGTVEYLRRPTWLTSFLLWWGWGALTIYSWAGEKMPWLVIHIATPMVFVAARFIGDVWRDPACDPWKVRITTGVGVLLSFWCIHTGWPVNFDRPDTPRDLLVYTQTAPDVKKVMADIERISLEQTANSRDIGVTVQSGTWWPFSWYLRDYKNVDYPAQLTSPATKPIVLIALEDDEKNAPFLNGYTKTKYKMRWWYPEDYRNITLQSFRNVITNSETRSGLWQWLIYREPTQPLGSYDFYVYLKDGISTGTREVGGAPVAPSAPRINPEAYAGKSVPVQLLSEFGTTGKANGQYTLPRGIASAGANAFFIADTGNHRIQKVDRAGKVLLAWGTEGSGDGQFKEPMGVATDRDGNVFVADTWNHRIQKFDPNGKFLLKWSGQNGGFWGPRGIVVDQQGNVYITDTGNKRIQKFDGTGKFIAQFGQAGGGPGQLNEPIGIALDALGNMYVADTNNRRIQKLDQAGKYLAEFPIQGWQSGPRTEPYLSVDAQGYVFVTDPPNNRIVKFSPSGEALSIVGTVGKAGGQFDLPLGIVSDGSSLLVVDSGNGRIQAITAP
;
A
#
# COMPACT_ATOMS: atom_id res chain seq x y z
N THR A 1 28.50 -47.87 -5.97
CA THR A 1 27.05 -47.73 -5.67
C THR A 1 26.85 -46.58 -4.71
N PHE A 2 25.63 -46.05 -4.56
CA PHE A 2 25.36 -44.98 -3.57
C PHE A 2 25.80 -45.38 -2.15
N THR A 3 25.56 -46.64 -1.78
CA THR A 3 26.01 -47.24 -0.52
C THR A 3 27.54 -47.22 -0.36
N SER A 4 28.31 -47.55 -1.38
CA SER A 4 29.78 -47.54 -1.29
C SER A 4 30.37 -46.13 -1.11
N ALA A 5 29.81 -45.12 -1.78
CA ALA A 5 30.24 -43.73 -1.64
C ALA A 5 29.87 -43.15 -0.27
N TRP A 6 28.69 -43.52 0.27
CA TRP A 6 28.28 -43.14 1.63
C TRP A 6 29.18 -43.75 2.71
N PHE A 7 29.52 -45.03 2.59
CA PHE A 7 30.42 -45.69 3.56
C PHE A 7 31.86 -45.15 3.50
N GLN A 8 32.34 -44.68 2.35
CA GLN A 8 33.65 -44.00 2.26
C GLN A 8 33.70 -42.74 3.14
N LEU A 9 32.60 -41.99 3.27
CA LEU A 9 32.47 -40.78 4.10
C LEU A 9 32.79 -41.03 5.58
N TRP A 10 32.49 -42.24 6.07
CA TRP A 10 32.66 -42.63 7.49
C TRP A 10 33.90 -43.48 7.75
N ARG A 11 34.59 -43.92 6.69
CA ARG A 11 35.68 -44.91 6.78
C ARG A 11 37.07 -44.31 6.55
N ASP A 12 37.17 -43.15 5.91
CA ASP A 12 38.47 -42.55 5.59
C ASP A 12 39.11 -41.91 6.83
N ARG A 13 39.99 -42.68 7.50
CA ARG A 13 40.66 -42.33 8.77
C ARG A 13 41.58 -41.12 8.67
N ASP A 14 42.09 -40.83 7.47
CA ASP A 14 43.01 -39.71 7.21
C ASP A 14 42.29 -38.47 6.65
N GLY A 15 40.96 -38.56 6.46
CA GLY A 15 40.11 -37.49 5.95
C GLY A 15 39.40 -36.66 7.04
N PHE A 16 38.09 -36.44 6.88
CA PHE A 16 37.27 -35.58 7.75
C PHE A 16 37.26 -36.01 9.23
N TRP A 17 37.39 -37.32 9.50
CA TRP A 17 37.44 -37.89 10.85
C TRP A 17 38.87 -38.12 11.38
N GLY A 18 39.89 -37.70 10.63
CA GLY A 18 41.27 -37.72 11.12
C GLY A 18 41.36 -36.88 12.39
N LEU A 19 41.93 -37.45 13.46
CA LEU A 19 41.89 -36.87 14.81
C LEU A 19 42.37 -35.41 14.81
N GLY A 20 43.43 -35.09 14.06
CA GLY A 20 43.97 -33.73 13.93
C GLY A 20 43.03 -32.76 13.21
N THR A 21 42.46 -33.16 12.07
CA THR A 21 41.55 -32.33 11.27
C THR A 21 40.23 -32.06 12.02
N PHE A 22 39.68 -33.10 12.64
CA PHE A 22 38.44 -33.01 13.41
C PHE A 22 38.61 -32.16 14.67
N SER A 23 39.67 -32.39 15.45
CA SER A 23 39.97 -31.60 16.64
C SER A 23 40.28 -30.14 16.29
N GLY A 24 41.02 -29.89 15.22
CA GLY A 24 41.28 -28.53 14.73
C GLY A 24 40.00 -27.80 14.32
N GLY A 25 39.12 -28.48 13.57
CA GLY A 25 37.82 -27.95 13.17
C GLY A 25 36.91 -27.62 14.37
N ILE A 26 36.85 -28.50 15.36
CA ILE A 26 36.10 -28.27 16.62
C ILE A 26 36.62 -27.04 17.35
N VAL A 27 37.94 -26.91 17.49
CA VAL A 27 38.54 -25.76 18.19
C VAL A 27 38.20 -24.46 17.48
N ILE A 28 38.35 -24.40 16.16
CA ILE A 28 38.02 -23.22 15.37
C ILE A 28 36.54 -22.87 15.51
N PHE A 29 35.66 -23.86 15.37
CA PHE A 29 34.22 -23.67 15.52
C PHE A 29 33.87 -23.09 16.90
N PHE A 30 34.34 -23.70 17.99
CA PHE A 30 34.02 -23.23 19.34
C PHE A 30 34.64 -21.87 19.65
N LEU A 31 35.82 -21.56 19.10
CA LEU A 31 36.42 -20.24 19.27
C LEU A 31 35.57 -19.16 18.61
N ILE A 32 35.08 -19.40 17.38
CA ILE A 32 34.15 -18.49 16.70
C ILE A 32 32.81 -18.41 17.45
N PHE A 33 32.25 -19.56 17.84
CA PHE A 33 30.95 -19.64 18.53
C PHE A 33 30.97 -18.92 19.87
N ILE A 34 31.98 -19.17 20.71
CA ILE A 34 32.09 -18.55 22.04
C ILE A 34 32.23 -17.04 21.92
N VAL A 35 33.05 -16.55 20.99
CA VAL A 35 33.30 -15.11 20.83
C VAL A 35 32.11 -14.38 20.21
N LEU A 36 31.46 -14.95 19.19
CA LEU A 36 30.45 -14.24 18.40
C LEU A 36 28.99 -14.60 18.75
N PHE A 37 28.75 -15.77 19.34
CA PHE A 37 27.40 -16.33 19.54
C PHE A 37 27.08 -16.62 21.00
N THR A 38 27.91 -16.16 21.94
CA THR A 38 27.58 -16.18 23.38
C THR A 38 27.70 -14.77 23.96
N SER A 39 27.04 -14.55 25.09
CA SER A 39 27.16 -13.30 25.85
C SER A 39 28.43 -13.27 26.71
N LEU A 40 29.50 -13.99 26.35
CA LEU A 40 30.74 -14.10 27.15
C LEU A 40 31.23 -12.76 27.72
N PHE A 41 31.17 -11.69 26.93
CA PHE A 41 31.66 -10.36 27.33
C PHE A 41 30.73 -9.58 28.26
N THR A 42 29.47 -10.01 28.45
CA THR A 42 28.46 -9.33 29.28
C THR A 42 27.81 -10.22 30.35
N ASN A 43 27.83 -11.54 30.15
CA ASN A 43 27.40 -12.59 31.08
C ASN A 43 28.33 -13.80 30.92
N PHE A 44 29.28 -13.96 31.83
CA PHE A 44 30.26 -15.05 31.80
C PHE A 44 29.59 -16.45 31.90
N GLY A 45 28.43 -16.56 32.54
CA GLY A 45 27.61 -17.78 32.57
C GLY A 45 26.95 -18.12 31.23
N GLY A 46 26.93 -17.17 30.29
CA GLY A 46 26.28 -17.27 28.99
C GLY A 46 26.82 -18.39 28.08
N ILE A 47 28.06 -18.85 28.27
CA ILE A 47 28.58 -20.03 27.55
C ILE A 47 27.81 -21.29 27.96
N ARG A 48 27.60 -21.49 29.27
CA ARG A 48 26.88 -22.64 29.81
C ARG A 48 25.38 -22.53 29.54
N GLU A 49 24.81 -21.36 29.75
CA GLU A 49 23.38 -21.09 29.51
C GLU A 49 23.04 -21.19 28.01
N GLY A 50 23.92 -20.70 27.13
CA GLY A 50 23.73 -20.78 25.67
C GLY A 50 23.80 -22.21 25.13
N LEU A 51 24.81 -23.00 25.53
CA LEU A 51 24.97 -24.37 25.04
C LEU A 51 24.05 -25.36 25.76
N ILE A 52 24.20 -25.50 27.07
CA ILE A 52 23.45 -26.52 27.84
C ILE A 52 22.00 -26.05 28.05
N GLY A 53 21.80 -24.78 28.39
CA GLY A 53 20.45 -24.22 28.52
C GLY A 53 19.71 -24.19 27.18
N GLY A 54 20.41 -23.86 26.08
CA GLY A 54 19.86 -23.95 24.73
C GLY A 54 19.44 -25.38 24.34
N ILE A 55 20.27 -26.38 24.62
CA ILE A 55 19.92 -27.80 24.40
C ILE A 55 18.74 -28.22 25.28
N ARG A 56 18.72 -27.84 26.57
CA ARG A 56 17.61 -28.17 27.47
C ARG A 56 16.30 -27.54 27.00
N TYR A 57 16.34 -26.25 26.66
CA TYR A 57 15.21 -25.54 26.08
C TYR A 57 14.74 -26.20 24.78
N TRP A 58 15.67 -26.56 23.89
CA TRP A 58 15.36 -27.25 22.65
C TRP A 58 14.69 -28.60 22.90
N LEU A 59 15.20 -29.41 23.83
CA LEU A 59 14.58 -30.69 24.22
C LEU A 59 13.17 -30.49 24.79
N GLU A 60 12.95 -29.45 25.60
CA GLU A 60 11.62 -29.08 26.10
C GLU A 60 10.68 -28.67 24.94
N GLN A 61 11.20 -28.04 23.88
CA GLN A 61 10.40 -27.64 22.72
C GLN A 61 9.93 -28.82 21.85
N HIS A 62 10.55 -30.00 21.93
CA HIS A 62 10.10 -31.17 21.15
C HIS A 62 8.67 -31.61 21.50
N GLY A 63 8.22 -31.33 22.73
CA GLY A 63 6.83 -31.57 23.15
C GLY A 63 5.84 -30.52 22.66
N VAL A 64 6.30 -29.40 22.10
CA VAL A 64 5.46 -28.26 21.71
C VAL A 64 5.16 -28.32 20.21
N GLN A 65 3.93 -28.70 19.85
CA GLN A 65 3.46 -28.65 18.47
C GLN A 65 3.17 -27.20 18.05
N ARG A 66 4.18 -26.45 17.62
CA ARG A 66 3.98 -25.09 17.10
C ARG A 66 3.46 -25.17 15.67
N GLY A 67 2.34 -24.49 15.41
CA GLY A 67 1.79 -24.22 14.07
C GLY A 67 1.06 -25.36 13.36
N ASN A 68 0.93 -26.56 13.94
CA ASN A 68 0.09 -27.67 13.45
C ASN A 68 -0.01 -27.81 11.91
N GLN A 69 1.12 -27.72 11.20
CA GLN A 69 1.13 -27.71 9.74
C GLN A 69 1.04 -29.14 9.17
N PRO A 70 0.46 -29.31 7.96
CA PRO A 70 0.38 -30.61 7.30
C PRO A 70 1.77 -31.14 6.92
N TRP A 71 1.87 -32.46 6.69
CA TRP A 71 3.13 -33.10 6.29
C TRP A 71 3.72 -32.55 4.99
N TYR A 72 2.88 -32.03 4.08
CA TYR A 72 3.30 -31.44 2.80
C TYR A 72 3.64 -29.95 2.88
N TYR A 73 3.67 -29.35 4.08
CA TYR A 73 3.91 -27.92 4.27
C TYR A 73 5.20 -27.43 3.59
N TYR A 74 6.33 -28.11 3.78
CA TYR A 74 7.58 -27.69 3.17
C TYR A 74 7.60 -27.84 1.65
N ILE A 75 6.88 -28.82 1.10
CA ILE A 75 6.74 -28.96 -0.36
C ILE A 75 6.03 -27.72 -0.92
N LEU A 76 4.95 -27.26 -0.26
CA LEU A 76 4.22 -26.06 -0.65
C LEU A 76 5.14 -24.82 -0.61
N ILE A 77 5.86 -24.61 0.50
CA ILE A 77 6.75 -23.46 0.67
C ILE A 77 7.90 -23.50 -0.35
N LEU A 78 8.60 -24.63 -0.49
CA LEU A 78 9.71 -24.77 -1.44
C LEU A 78 9.24 -24.54 -2.89
N SER A 79 8.06 -25.04 -3.25
CA SER A 79 7.47 -24.82 -4.57
C SER A 79 7.02 -23.38 -4.84
N ALA A 80 6.89 -22.54 -3.82
CA ALA A 80 6.46 -21.16 -3.98
C ALA A 80 7.64 -20.17 -3.95
N TYR A 81 8.61 -20.39 -3.06
CA TYR A 81 9.70 -19.43 -2.80
C TYR A 81 11.06 -19.91 -3.29
N GLU A 82 11.27 -21.23 -3.34
CA GLU A 82 12.53 -21.87 -3.70
C GLU A 82 12.40 -22.68 -5.00
N THR A 83 11.60 -22.18 -5.96
CA THR A 83 11.23 -22.91 -7.18
C THR A 83 12.42 -23.40 -8.00
N LEU A 84 13.41 -22.53 -8.24
CA LEU A 84 14.60 -22.87 -8.99
C LEU A 84 15.38 -24.03 -8.34
N PRO A 85 15.84 -23.90 -7.08
CA PRO A 85 16.55 -24.99 -6.43
C PRO A 85 15.67 -26.23 -6.23
N PHE A 86 14.37 -26.09 -5.99
CA PHE A 86 13.45 -27.23 -5.88
C PHE A 86 13.36 -28.05 -7.18
N VAL A 87 13.16 -27.39 -8.33
CA VAL A 87 13.06 -28.06 -9.64
C VAL A 87 14.38 -28.72 -10.01
N PHE A 88 15.51 -28.01 -9.89
CA PHE A 88 16.81 -28.57 -10.27
C PHE A 88 17.36 -29.56 -9.24
N PHE A 89 16.92 -29.53 -7.98
CA PHE A 89 17.20 -30.60 -7.02
C PHE A 89 16.56 -31.91 -7.44
N ILE A 90 15.31 -31.90 -7.93
CA ILE A 90 14.66 -33.11 -8.46
C ILE A 90 15.42 -33.63 -9.68
N ALA A 91 15.77 -32.76 -10.62
CA ALA A 91 16.57 -33.13 -11.80
C ALA A 91 17.95 -33.69 -11.42
N GLY A 92 18.65 -33.02 -10.50
CA GLY A 92 19.94 -33.44 -9.97
C GLY A 92 19.87 -34.75 -9.19
N THR A 93 18.77 -35.00 -8.46
CA THR A 93 18.54 -36.29 -7.78
C THR A 93 18.55 -37.44 -8.78
N VAL A 94 17.83 -37.31 -9.90
CA VAL A 94 17.77 -38.35 -10.94
C VAL A 94 19.15 -38.60 -11.55
N GLU A 95 19.92 -37.55 -11.82
CA GLU A 95 21.26 -37.65 -12.40
C GLU A 95 22.28 -38.28 -11.42
N TYR A 96 22.33 -37.79 -10.18
CA TYR A 96 23.36 -38.18 -9.21
C TYR A 96 23.07 -39.50 -8.49
N LEU A 97 21.84 -40.01 -8.54
CA LEU A 97 21.59 -41.40 -8.19
C LEU A 97 22.23 -42.38 -9.19
N ARG A 98 22.34 -41.99 -10.46
CA ARG A 98 23.00 -42.80 -11.51
C ARG A 98 24.52 -42.63 -11.51
N ARG A 99 24.99 -41.44 -11.14
CA ARG A 99 26.42 -41.07 -11.12
C ARG A 99 26.84 -40.51 -9.76
N PRO A 100 26.80 -41.32 -8.69
CA PRO A 100 27.04 -40.81 -7.34
C PRO A 100 28.53 -40.50 -7.12
N THR A 101 28.80 -39.28 -6.64
CA THR A 101 30.06 -38.90 -5.99
C THR A 101 29.83 -38.76 -4.49
N TRP A 102 30.91 -38.71 -3.69
CA TRP A 102 30.80 -38.49 -2.24
C TRP A 102 29.99 -37.22 -1.91
N LEU A 103 30.26 -36.12 -2.62
CA LEU A 103 29.62 -34.82 -2.37
C LEU A 103 28.15 -34.85 -2.77
N THR A 104 27.84 -35.35 -3.96
CA THR A 104 26.44 -35.42 -4.42
C THR A 104 25.62 -36.39 -3.58
N SER A 105 26.20 -37.51 -3.15
CA SER A 105 25.54 -38.43 -2.22
C SER A 105 25.25 -37.78 -0.87
N PHE A 106 26.19 -36.99 -0.34
CA PHE A 106 25.99 -36.22 0.88
C PHE A 106 24.89 -35.18 0.75
N LEU A 107 24.90 -34.38 -0.32
CA LEU A 107 23.90 -33.34 -0.54
C LEU A 107 22.50 -33.93 -0.77
N LEU A 108 22.37 -35.07 -1.46
CA LEU A 108 21.09 -35.76 -1.62
C LEU A 108 20.58 -36.33 -0.30
N TRP A 109 21.45 -36.96 0.50
CA TRP A 109 21.09 -37.42 1.83
C TRP A 109 20.64 -36.26 2.73
N TRP A 110 21.38 -35.14 2.71
CA TRP A 110 21.04 -33.97 3.50
C TRP A 110 19.71 -33.35 3.03
N GLY A 111 19.52 -33.12 1.74
CA GLY A 111 18.30 -32.49 1.20
C GLY A 111 17.04 -33.32 1.41
N TRP A 112 17.07 -34.60 1.01
CA TRP A 112 15.91 -35.48 1.20
C TRP A 112 15.70 -35.83 2.67
N GLY A 113 16.78 -36.07 3.42
CA GLY A 113 16.72 -36.34 4.86
C GLY A 113 16.13 -35.17 5.64
N ALA A 114 16.58 -33.94 5.38
CA ALA A 114 16.02 -32.73 5.98
C ALA A 114 14.53 -32.58 5.61
N LEU A 115 14.18 -32.69 4.32
CA LEU A 115 12.78 -32.60 3.89
C LEU A 115 11.90 -33.62 4.63
N THR A 116 12.31 -34.89 4.71
CA THR A 116 11.55 -35.94 5.41
C THR A 116 11.46 -35.68 6.92
N ILE A 117 12.58 -35.42 7.59
CA ILE A 117 12.63 -35.25 9.04
C ILE A 117 11.78 -34.05 9.45
N TYR A 118 11.93 -32.90 8.80
CA TYR A 118 11.15 -31.71 9.15
C TYR A 118 9.68 -31.85 8.77
N SER A 119 9.35 -32.55 7.67
CA SER A 119 7.97 -32.84 7.29
C SER A 119 7.27 -33.79 8.28
N TRP A 120 8.03 -34.59 9.02
CA TRP A 120 7.51 -35.47 10.07
C TRP A 120 7.53 -34.83 11.46
N ALA A 121 8.47 -33.91 11.71
CA ALA A 121 8.63 -33.24 12.99
C ALA A 121 7.34 -32.52 13.46
N GLY A 122 7.16 -32.48 14.78
CA GLY A 122 6.01 -31.80 15.40
C GLY A 122 6.01 -30.29 15.17
N GLU A 123 7.19 -29.67 15.14
CA GLU A 123 7.37 -28.26 14.78
C GLU A 123 7.58 -28.11 13.27
N LYS A 124 6.69 -27.36 12.62
CA LYS A 124 6.77 -27.07 11.19
C LYS A 124 6.62 -25.58 10.96
N MET A 125 7.72 -24.93 10.59
CA MET A 125 7.82 -23.46 10.56
C MET A 125 8.64 -22.95 9.38
N PRO A 126 8.35 -21.75 8.84
CA PRO A 126 9.04 -21.21 7.68
C PRO A 126 10.56 -21.14 7.83
N TRP A 127 11.08 -20.82 9.03
CA TRP A 127 12.52 -20.68 9.25
C TRP A 127 13.30 -22.00 9.14
N LEU A 128 12.64 -23.16 9.28
CA LEU A 128 13.29 -24.46 9.10
C LEU A 128 13.54 -24.79 7.63
N VAL A 129 12.93 -24.04 6.69
CA VAL A 129 13.14 -24.21 5.24
C VAL A 129 14.62 -24.07 4.88
N ILE A 130 15.40 -23.26 5.58
CA ILE A 130 16.82 -23.05 5.28
C ILE A 130 17.62 -24.36 5.30
N HIS A 131 17.30 -25.27 6.23
CA HIS A 131 17.99 -26.56 6.35
C HIS A 131 17.64 -27.53 5.21
N ILE A 132 16.52 -27.29 4.53
CA ILE A 132 16.05 -28.06 3.38
C ILE A 132 16.53 -27.43 2.07
N ALA A 133 16.37 -26.11 1.94
CA ALA A 133 16.71 -25.36 0.73
C ALA A 133 18.22 -25.31 0.47
N THR A 134 19.05 -25.20 1.50
CA THR A 134 20.52 -25.10 1.35
C THR A 134 21.13 -26.27 0.55
N PRO A 135 20.92 -27.55 0.92
CA PRO A 135 21.41 -28.65 0.10
C PRO A 135 20.76 -28.70 -1.29
N MET A 136 19.49 -28.29 -1.43
CA MET A 136 18.82 -28.20 -2.73
C MET A 136 19.50 -27.20 -3.66
N VAL A 137 19.87 -26.03 -3.15
CA VAL A 137 20.63 -25.00 -3.87
C VAL A 137 21.97 -25.55 -4.35
N PHE A 138 22.72 -26.26 -3.51
CA PHE A 138 24.00 -26.83 -3.91
C PHE A 138 23.87 -27.91 -5.00
N VAL A 139 22.88 -28.80 -4.88
CA VAL A 139 22.60 -29.81 -5.93
C VAL A 139 22.16 -29.14 -7.23
N ALA A 140 21.30 -28.14 -7.16
CA ALA A 140 20.83 -27.39 -8.32
C ALA A 140 22.00 -26.68 -9.03
N ALA A 141 22.83 -25.96 -8.27
CA ALA A 141 24.02 -25.29 -8.80
C ALA A 141 25.00 -26.29 -9.44
N ARG A 142 25.23 -27.43 -8.77
CA ARG A 142 26.09 -28.49 -9.30
C ARG A 142 25.52 -29.07 -10.60
N PHE A 143 24.23 -29.35 -10.64
CA PHE A 143 23.53 -29.88 -11.83
C PHE A 143 23.59 -28.93 -13.01
N ILE A 144 23.25 -27.66 -12.82
CA ILE A 144 23.33 -26.65 -13.87
C ILE A 144 24.79 -26.50 -14.34
N GLY A 145 25.73 -26.45 -13.40
CA GLY A 145 27.16 -26.35 -13.71
C GLY A 145 27.69 -27.54 -14.52
N ASP A 146 27.30 -28.76 -14.17
CA ASP A 146 27.73 -29.97 -14.90
C ASP A 146 27.11 -30.01 -16.31
N VAL A 147 25.85 -29.60 -16.47
CA VAL A 147 25.22 -29.46 -17.80
C VAL A 147 25.93 -28.41 -18.66
N TRP A 148 26.33 -27.27 -18.08
CA TRP A 148 27.00 -26.20 -18.83
C TRP A 148 28.46 -26.49 -19.18
N ARG A 149 29.16 -27.26 -18.33
CA ARG A 149 30.60 -27.48 -18.47
C ARG A 149 30.95 -28.75 -19.23
N ASP A 150 30.05 -29.71 -19.34
CA ASP A 150 30.30 -30.95 -20.09
C ASP A 150 30.18 -30.69 -21.61
N PRO A 151 31.30 -30.71 -22.36
CA PRO A 151 31.28 -30.47 -23.80
C PRO A 151 30.58 -31.59 -24.59
N ALA A 152 30.37 -32.75 -23.97
CA ALA A 152 29.61 -33.87 -24.56
C ALA A 152 28.11 -33.81 -24.21
N CYS A 153 27.67 -32.80 -23.46
CA CYS A 153 26.26 -32.65 -23.11
C CYS A 153 25.40 -32.32 -24.36
N ASP A 154 24.22 -32.91 -24.46
CA ASP A 154 23.27 -32.61 -25.53
C ASP A 154 22.94 -31.10 -25.54
N PRO A 155 23.14 -30.39 -26.67
CA PRO A 155 22.82 -28.97 -26.79
C PRO A 155 21.38 -28.62 -26.40
N TRP A 156 20.42 -29.52 -26.60
CA TRP A 156 19.04 -29.30 -26.15
C TRP A 156 18.91 -29.35 -24.64
N LYS A 157 19.62 -30.26 -23.96
CA LYS A 157 19.69 -30.29 -22.49
C LYS A 157 20.23 -28.97 -21.96
N VAL A 158 21.31 -28.46 -22.55
CA VAL A 158 21.90 -27.15 -22.20
C VAL A 158 20.89 -26.01 -22.38
N ARG A 159 20.22 -25.93 -23.53
CA ARG A 159 19.22 -24.88 -23.82
C ARG A 159 18.02 -24.94 -22.88
N ILE A 160 17.48 -26.12 -22.63
CA ILE A 160 16.32 -26.30 -21.73
C ILE A 160 16.71 -25.96 -20.30
N THR A 161 17.82 -26.50 -19.79
CA THR A 161 18.31 -26.18 -18.44
C THR A 161 18.55 -24.69 -18.27
N THR A 162 19.15 -24.03 -19.27
CA THR A 162 19.40 -22.59 -19.23
C THR A 162 18.10 -21.79 -19.27
N GLY A 163 17.20 -22.09 -20.22
CA GLY A 163 15.93 -21.38 -20.37
C GLY A 163 15.03 -21.52 -19.13
N VAL A 164 14.90 -22.74 -18.60
CA VAL A 164 14.17 -23.00 -17.35
C VAL A 164 14.85 -22.28 -16.17
N GLY A 165 16.18 -22.31 -16.10
CA GLY A 165 16.94 -21.60 -15.05
C GLY A 165 16.73 -20.09 -15.06
N VAL A 166 16.68 -19.46 -16.22
CA VAL A 166 16.39 -18.04 -16.36
C VAL A 166 14.94 -17.73 -15.96
N LEU A 167 13.97 -18.50 -16.46
CA LEU A 167 12.56 -18.30 -16.12
C LEU A 167 12.30 -18.46 -14.62
N LEU A 168 12.86 -19.50 -14.00
CA LEU A 168 12.70 -19.73 -12.56
C LEU A 168 13.48 -18.71 -11.72
N SER A 169 14.59 -18.15 -12.22
CA SER A 169 15.27 -17.02 -11.57
C SER A 169 14.36 -15.80 -11.51
N PHE A 170 13.72 -15.44 -12.64
CA PHE A 170 12.75 -14.34 -12.66
C PHE A 170 11.56 -14.63 -11.73
N TRP A 171 11.10 -15.88 -11.68
CA TRP A 171 10.02 -16.28 -10.78
C TRP A 171 10.42 -16.15 -9.30
N CYS A 172 11.61 -16.61 -8.90
CA CYS A 172 12.14 -16.43 -7.55
C CYS A 172 12.31 -14.95 -7.17
N ILE A 173 12.73 -14.09 -8.11
CA ILE A 173 12.77 -12.63 -7.87
C ILE A 173 11.36 -12.09 -7.68
N HIS A 174 10.42 -12.49 -8.54
CA HIS A 174 9.02 -12.08 -8.48
C HIS A 174 8.35 -12.47 -7.16
N THR A 175 8.61 -13.67 -6.63
CA THR A 175 8.03 -14.12 -5.35
C THR A 175 8.79 -13.62 -4.13
N GLY A 176 10.12 -13.50 -4.22
CA GLY A 176 10.98 -13.06 -3.13
C GLY A 176 10.95 -11.55 -2.88
N TRP A 177 10.87 -10.73 -3.93
CA TRP A 177 10.93 -9.28 -3.79
C TRP A 177 9.77 -8.68 -2.95
N PRO A 178 8.50 -9.04 -3.20
CA PRO A 178 7.39 -8.45 -2.44
C PRO A 178 7.40 -8.83 -0.95
N VAL A 179 7.83 -10.06 -0.64
CA VAL A 179 7.93 -10.57 0.74
C VAL A 179 9.00 -9.82 1.53
N ASN A 180 10.11 -9.47 0.89
CA ASN A 180 11.25 -8.84 1.57
C ASN A 180 11.21 -7.30 1.55
N PHE A 181 10.66 -6.67 0.50
CA PHE A 181 10.86 -5.23 0.27
C PHE A 181 9.59 -4.40 0.05
N ASP A 182 8.54 -4.94 -0.57
CA ASP A 182 7.35 -4.14 -0.94
C ASP A 182 6.37 -3.97 0.24
N ARG A 183 6.30 -4.97 1.15
CA ARG A 183 5.16 -5.11 2.09
C ARG A 183 5.57 -5.49 3.51
N PRO A 184 6.45 -4.73 4.19
CA PRO A 184 6.99 -5.12 5.50
C PRO A 184 5.93 -5.24 6.61
N ASP A 185 4.78 -4.57 6.48
CA ASP A 185 3.74 -4.49 7.53
C ASP A 185 2.43 -5.26 7.20
N THR A 186 2.36 -6.01 6.08
CA THR A 186 1.15 -6.78 5.70
C THR A 186 1.51 -8.21 5.32
N PRO A 187 1.12 -9.24 6.10
CA PRO A 187 1.46 -10.63 5.81
C PRO A 187 0.49 -11.21 4.77
N ARG A 188 0.74 -10.88 3.51
CA ARG A 188 -0.03 -11.40 2.37
C ARG A 188 0.48 -12.75 1.86
N ASP A 189 1.35 -13.39 2.64
CA ASP A 189 2.26 -14.39 2.13
C ASP A 189 2.41 -15.58 3.10
N LEU A 190 2.45 -16.81 2.57
CA LEU A 190 2.49 -18.06 3.36
C LEU A 190 3.72 -18.15 4.28
N LEU A 191 4.80 -17.43 3.99
CA LEU A 191 5.98 -17.37 4.85
C LEU A 191 5.70 -16.66 6.17
N VAL A 192 4.64 -15.84 6.26
CA VAL A 192 4.33 -15.11 7.48
C VAL A 192 3.35 -15.88 8.34
N TYR A 193 3.90 -16.54 9.36
CA TYR A 193 3.14 -17.31 10.35
C TYR A 193 2.19 -16.42 11.18
N THR A 194 2.69 -15.35 11.78
CA THR A 194 1.89 -14.33 12.44
C THR A 194 2.69 -13.02 12.55
N GLN A 195 2.01 -11.88 12.44
CA GLN A 195 2.63 -10.56 12.55
C GLN A 195 1.66 -9.59 13.23
N THR A 196 2.21 -8.60 13.95
CA THR A 196 1.41 -7.50 14.50
C THR A 196 0.67 -6.74 13.39
N ALA A 197 -0.64 -6.57 13.54
CA ALA A 197 -1.45 -5.83 12.58
C ALA A 197 -1.12 -4.32 12.61
N PRO A 198 -1.26 -3.59 11.48
CA PRO A 198 -1.07 -2.15 11.42
C PRO A 198 -1.94 -1.37 12.41
N ASP A 199 -3.07 -1.95 12.84
CA ASP A 199 -3.95 -1.37 13.83
C ASP A 199 -3.26 -1.13 15.18
N VAL A 200 -2.27 -1.94 15.57
CA VAL A 200 -1.46 -1.66 16.77
C VAL A 200 -0.68 -0.36 16.62
N LYS A 201 -0.04 -0.12 15.46
CA LYS A 201 0.66 1.15 15.21
C LYS A 201 -0.30 2.33 15.20
N LYS A 202 -1.53 2.15 14.69
CA LYS A 202 -2.58 3.18 14.72
C LYS A 202 -3.01 3.50 16.16
N VAL A 203 -3.26 2.47 16.97
CA VAL A 203 -3.59 2.65 18.40
C VAL A 203 -2.48 3.36 19.13
N MET A 204 -1.20 3.04 18.85
CA MET A 204 -0.07 3.76 19.44
C MET A 204 0.00 5.22 19.00
N ALA A 205 -0.29 5.53 17.73
CA ALA A 205 -0.38 6.91 17.26
C ALA A 205 -1.53 7.69 17.93
N ASP A 206 -2.66 7.03 18.16
CA ASP A 206 -3.80 7.61 18.88
C ASP A 206 -3.44 7.87 20.36
N ILE A 207 -2.79 6.92 21.03
CA ILE A 207 -2.31 7.09 22.41
C ILE A 207 -1.34 8.28 22.51
N GLU A 208 -0.40 8.40 21.58
CA GLU A 208 0.57 9.50 21.57
C GLU A 208 -0.11 10.86 21.35
N ARG A 209 -1.05 10.93 20.40
CA ARG A 209 -1.84 12.14 20.17
C ARG A 209 -2.62 12.53 21.43
N ILE A 210 -3.34 11.58 22.03
CA ILE A 210 -4.11 11.82 23.27
C ILE A 210 -3.18 12.28 24.40
N SER A 211 -1.96 11.75 24.48
CA SER A 211 -0.97 12.23 25.44
C SER A 211 -0.63 13.70 25.25
N LEU A 212 -0.35 14.12 24.02
CA LEU A 212 -0.04 15.51 23.71
C LEU A 212 -1.22 16.45 24.00
N GLU A 213 -2.45 16.02 23.69
CA GLU A 213 -3.67 16.79 23.93
C GLU A 213 -4.00 16.95 25.41
N GLN A 214 -3.78 15.91 26.23
CA GLN A 214 -4.23 15.87 27.62
C GLN A 214 -3.16 16.26 28.65
N THR A 215 -1.87 16.13 28.32
CA THR A 215 -0.79 16.26 29.33
C THR A 215 0.27 17.31 28.99
N ALA A 216 0.15 18.00 27.84
CA ALA A 216 1.15 18.94 27.29
C ALA A 216 2.56 18.34 27.05
N ASN A 217 2.77 17.06 27.40
CA ASN A 217 4.01 16.31 27.28
C ASN A 217 3.78 15.02 26.49
N SER A 218 4.77 14.63 25.70
CA SER A 218 4.80 13.33 25.02
C SER A 218 4.92 12.19 26.05
N ARG A 219 4.17 11.10 25.86
CA ARG A 219 4.24 9.84 26.63
C ARG A 219 3.93 9.90 28.14
N ASP A 220 3.17 10.87 28.59
CA ASP A 220 2.82 11.07 30.01
C ASP A 220 1.40 10.61 30.36
N ILE A 221 0.58 10.30 29.34
CA ILE A 221 -0.79 9.81 29.54
C ILE A 221 -0.84 8.46 30.27
N GLY A 222 -1.86 8.30 31.12
CA GLY A 222 -2.12 7.04 31.81
C GLY A 222 -2.69 5.97 30.86
N VAL A 223 -2.04 4.81 30.79
CA VAL A 223 -2.53 3.65 30.04
C VAL A 223 -2.57 2.40 30.92
N THR A 224 -3.67 1.65 30.88
CA THR A 224 -3.78 0.32 31.50
C THR A 224 -3.77 -0.75 30.40
N VAL A 225 -2.94 -1.78 30.53
CA VAL A 225 -2.81 -2.86 29.54
C VAL A 225 -3.10 -4.20 30.22
N GLN A 226 -4.24 -4.81 29.93
CA GLN A 226 -4.62 -6.09 30.53
C GLN A 226 -3.87 -7.27 29.90
N SER A 227 -3.71 -8.37 30.63
CA SER A 227 -2.81 -9.49 30.27
C SER A 227 -2.97 -10.06 28.87
N GLY A 228 -4.19 -10.15 28.33
CA GLY A 228 -4.38 -10.65 26.96
C GLY A 228 -3.88 -9.68 25.87
N THR A 229 -3.49 -8.46 26.24
CA THR A 229 -2.95 -7.42 25.33
C THR A 229 -1.54 -6.97 25.71
N TRP A 230 -0.89 -7.58 26.71
CA TRP A 230 0.46 -7.16 27.12
C TRP A 230 1.43 -7.18 25.96
N TRP A 231 1.48 -8.25 25.18
CA TRP A 231 2.21 -8.24 23.92
C TRP A 231 1.25 -7.89 22.77
N PRO A 232 1.56 -6.90 21.91
CA PRO A 232 2.84 -6.21 21.78
C PRO A 232 2.95 -4.88 22.55
N PHE A 233 1.90 -4.45 23.25
CA PHE A 233 1.81 -3.10 23.81
C PHE A 233 2.86 -2.78 24.89
N SER A 234 3.34 -3.76 25.64
CA SER A 234 4.44 -3.63 26.59
C SER A 234 5.71 -3.12 25.95
N TRP A 235 5.99 -3.53 24.70
CA TRP A 235 7.13 -3.03 23.95
C TRP A 235 6.96 -1.57 23.52
N TYR A 236 5.78 -1.21 23.01
CA TYR A 236 5.51 0.12 22.49
C TYR A 236 5.33 1.17 23.60
N LEU A 237 4.82 0.75 24.76
CA LEU A 237 4.55 1.61 25.90
C LEU A 237 5.71 1.65 26.92
N ARG A 238 6.84 0.99 26.65
CA ARG A 238 7.98 0.89 27.58
C ARG A 238 8.57 2.25 28.02
N ASP A 239 8.42 3.27 27.18
CA ASP A 239 8.91 4.63 27.43
C ASP A 239 7.83 5.56 28.02
N TYR A 240 6.61 5.05 28.24
CA TYR A 240 5.52 5.82 28.87
C TYR A 240 5.62 5.70 30.38
N LYS A 241 5.47 6.83 31.06
CA LYS A 241 5.75 6.91 32.51
C LYS A 241 4.62 6.36 33.37
N ASN A 242 3.39 6.36 32.85
CA ASN A 242 2.18 6.04 33.61
C ASN A 242 1.44 4.83 33.03
N VAL A 243 2.11 3.67 32.96
CA VAL A 243 1.52 2.43 32.42
C VAL A 243 1.44 1.34 33.47
N ASP A 244 0.29 0.65 33.55
CA ASP A 244 0.09 -0.50 34.42
C ASP A 244 -0.31 -1.73 33.61
N TYR A 245 0.10 -2.89 34.10
CA TYR A 245 -0.06 -4.18 33.44
C TYR A 245 -0.80 -5.18 34.35
N PRO A 246 -2.08 -4.95 34.67
CA PRO A 246 -2.84 -5.86 35.52
C PRO A 246 -3.20 -7.15 34.76
N ALA A 247 -3.31 -8.26 35.50
CA ALA A 247 -3.87 -9.49 34.94
C ALA A 247 -5.38 -9.33 34.66
N GLN A 248 -6.11 -8.68 35.58
CA GLN A 248 -7.52 -8.34 35.45
C GLN A 248 -7.79 -7.04 36.24
N LEU A 249 -8.85 -6.32 35.88
CA LEU A 249 -9.34 -5.19 36.67
C LEU A 249 -10.07 -5.72 37.92
N THR A 250 -9.72 -5.17 39.08
CA THR A 250 -10.34 -5.53 40.39
C THR A 250 -11.10 -4.37 41.03
N SER A 251 -11.01 -3.18 40.42
CA SER A 251 -11.69 -1.95 40.83
C SER A 251 -11.92 -1.07 39.60
N PRO A 252 -12.83 -0.08 39.66
CA PRO A 252 -13.11 0.80 38.54
C PRO A 252 -11.85 1.45 37.96
N ALA A 253 -11.70 1.40 36.64
CA ALA A 253 -10.51 1.90 35.96
C ALA A 253 -10.40 3.43 36.10
N THR A 254 -9.21 3.89 36.51
CA THR A 254 -8.94 5.32 36.73
C THR A 254 -8.24 6.00 35.56
N LYS A 255 -7.50 5.23 34.74
CA LYS A 255 -6.67 5.75 33.65
C LYS A 255 -7.48 6.01 32.39
N PRO A 256 -7.13 7.07 31.63
CA PRO A 256 -7.92 7.49 30.46
C PRO A 256 -7.96 6.47 29.32
N ILE A 257 -7.00 5.56 29.25
CA ILE A 257 -6.88 4.55 28.19
C ILE A 257 -6.74 3.17 28.83
N VAL A 258 -7.57 2.21 28.42
CA VAL A 258 -7.49 0.81 28.88
C VAL A 258 -7.53 -0.13 27.67
N LEU A 259 -6.57 -1.05 27.57
CA LEU A 259 -6.48 -2.07 26.52
C LEU A 259 -6.91 -3.42 27.11
N ILE A 260 -7.96 -4.02 26.54
CA ILE A 260 -8.56 -5.27 27.03
C ILE A 260 -8.65 -6.29 25.88
N ALA A 261 -8.22 -7.53 26.11
CA ALA A 261 -8.38 -8.59 25.12
C ALA A 261 -9.84 -8.96 24.93
N LEU A 262 -10.23 -9.35 23.71
CA LEU A 262 -11.62 -9.67 23.39
C LEU A 262 -12.23 -10.75 24.29
N GLU A 263 -11.45 -11.79 24.58
CA GLU A 263 -11.88 -12.92 25.40
C GLU A 263 -12.08 -12.56 26.88
N ASP A 264 -11.52 -11.44 27.33
CA ASP A 264 -11.61 -10.97 28.70
C ASP A 264 -12.52 -9.75 28.85
N ASP A 265 -13.15 -9.29 27.77
CA ASP A 265 -13.99 -8.10 27.75
C ASP A 265 -15.14 -8.19 28.76
N GLU A 266 -15.90 -9.28 28.75
CA GLU A 266 -17.05 -9.49 29.63
C GLU A 266 -16.66 -9.46 31.12
N LYS A 267 -15.47 -9.96 31.47
CA LYS A 267 -14.97 -9.98 32.85
C LYS A 267 -14.56 -8.60 33.34
N ASN A 268 -14.09 -7.73 32.44
CA ASN A 268 -13.54 -6.42 32.78
C ASN A 268 -14.55 -5.27 32.59
N ALA A 269 -15.60 -5.48 31.79
CA ALA A 269 -16.64 -4.48 31.50
C ALA A 269 -17.26 -3.81 32.75
N PRO A 270 -17.54 -4.50 33.87
CA PRO A 270 -18.10 -3.86 35.07
C PRO A 270 -17.25 -2.74 35.68
N PHE A 271 -15.94 -2.75 35.40
CA PHE A 271 -14.98 -1.77 35.91
C PHE A 271 -14.75 -0.58 34.96
N LEU A 272 -15.42 -0.59 33.80
CA LEU A 272 -15.20 0.36 32.69
C LEU A 272 -16.45 1.21 32.41
N ASN A 273 -17.28 1.44 33.44
CA ASN A 273 -18.38 2.39 33.34
C ASN A 273 -17.84 3.81 33.09
N GLY A 274 -18.41 4.51 32.11
CA GLY A 274 -17.92 5.83 31.68
C GLY A 274 -16.76 5.75 30.68
N TYR A 275 -16.65 4.64 29.94
CA TYR A 275 -15.71 4.48 28.85
C TYR A 275 -16.44 4.06 27.57
N THR A 276 -15.93 4.54 26.44
CA THR A 276 -16.31 4.10 25.10
C THR A 276 -15.28 3.09 24.59
N LYS A 277 -15.73 1.93 24.13
CA LYS A 277 -14.85 0.86 23.62
C LYS A 277 -14.85 0.76 22.10
N THR A 278 -13.73 0.31 21.54
CA THR A 278 -13.48 0.29 20.10
C THR A 278 -12.63 -0.93 19.75
N LYS A 279 -13.08 -1.74 18.77
CA LYS A 279 -12.51 -3.06 18.43
C LYS A 279 -11.36 -2.96 17.43
N TYR A 280 -10.24 -3.64 17.68
CA TYR A 280 -9.05 -3.61 16.81
C TYR A 280 -8.47 -4.99 16.51
N LYS A 281 -7.76 -5.10 15.39
CA LYS A 281 -6.94 -6.26 15.04
C LYS A 281 -5.58 -6.14 15.70
N MET A 282 -5.10 -7.19 16.35
CA MET A 282 -3.75 -7.21 16.93
C MET A 282 -2.80 -8.06 16.09
N ARG A 283 -3.31 -9.13 15.49
CA ARG A 283 -2.53 -10.13 14.78
C ARG A 283 -3.07 -10.34 13.38
N TRP A 284 -2.15 -10.39 12.42
CA TRP A 284 -2.38 -10.80 11.05
C TRP A 284 -1.62 -12.08 10.75
N TRP A 285 -2.24 -12.94 9.96
CA TRP A 285 -1.65 -14.17 9.42
C TRP A 285 -2.25 -14.43 8.04
N TYR A 286 -1.52 -15.19 7.23
CA TYR A 286 -2.02 -15.62 5.92
C TYR A 286 -3.14 -16.68 6.09
N PRO A 287 -4.22 -16.65 5.30
CA PRO A 287 -5.27 -17.65 5.35
C PRO A 287 -4.73 -19.08 5.17
N GLU A 288 -4.97 -19.96 6.14
CA GLU A 288 -4.37 -21.29 6.18
C GLU A 288 -5.22 -22.38 5.52
N ASP A 289 -6.00 -22.01 4.50
CA ASP A 289 -6.88 -22.92 3.75
C ASP A 289 -6.13 -24.10 3.11
N TYR A 290 -4.80 -23.94 2.91
CA TYR A 290 -3.91 -24.98 2.43
C TYR A 290 -3.77 -26.17 3.40
N ARG A 291 -4.16 -26.05 4.68
CA ARG A 291 -3.99 -27.14 5.66
C ARG A 291 -4.88 -28.35 5.39
N ASN A 292 -6.00 -28.14 4.70
CA ASN A 292 -7.02 -29.16 4.44
C ASN A 292 -7.09 -29.55 2.95
N ILE A 293 -5.97 -29.51 2.24
CA ILE A 293 -5.94 -29.96 0.84
C ILE A 293 -6.24 -31.46 0.80
N THR A 294 -7.38 -31.81 0.19
CA THR A 294 -7.79 -33.18 -0.14
C THR A 294 -7.68 -33.41 -1.65
N LEU A 295 -7.78 -34.67 -2.08
CA LEU A 295 -7.86 -35.00 -3.51
C LEU A 295 -9.05 -34.28 -4.20
N GLN A 296 -10.15 -34.09 -3.47
CA GLN A 296 -11.32 -33.33 -3.93
C GLN A 296 -11.00 -31.84 -4.04
N SER A 297 -10.28 -31.26 -3.08
CA SER A 297 -9.83 -29.86 -3.13
C SER A 297 -8.94 -29.62 -4.36
N PHE A 298 -8.03 -30.55 -4.65
CA PHE A 298 -7.16 -30.46 -5.83
C PHE A 298 -7.97 -30.56 -7.14
N ARG A 299 -8.92 -31.50 -7.22
CA ARG A 299 -9.84 -31.58 -8.36
C ARG A 299 -10.63 -30.29 -8.55
N ASN A 300 -11.15 -29.72 -7.45
CA ASN A 300 -11.92 -28.47 -7.47
C ASN A 300 -11.08 -27.29 -7.98
N VAL A 301 -9.81 -27.16 -7.58
CA VAL A 301 -8.89 -26.12 -8.10
C VAL A 301 -8.72 -26.22 -9.62
N ILE A 302 -8.73 -27.43 -10.18
CA ILE A 302 -8.59 -27.64 -11.63
C ILE A 302 -9.91 -27.40 -12.36
N THR A 303 -11.04 -27.85 -11.80
CA THR A 303 -12.35 -27.86 -12.47
C THR A 303 -13.19 -26.60 -12.22
N ASN A 304 -12.99 -25.87 -11.12
CA ASN A 304 -13.74 -24.67 -10.76
C ASN A 304 -12.96 -23.40 -11.16
N SER A 305 -13.59 -22.54 -11.98
CA SER A 305 -12.95 -21.32 -12.50
C SER A 305 -12.64 -20.27 -11.44
N GLU A 306 -13.45 -20.16 -10.38
CA GLU A 306 -13.31 -19.20 -9.29
C GLU A 306 -12.19 -19.59 -8.32
N THR A 307 -12.11 -20.86 -7.95
CA THR A 307 -11.00 -21.35 -7.12
C THR A 307 -9.68 -21.27 -7.88
N ARG A 308 -9.71 -21.53 -9.19
CA ARG A 308 -8.54 -21.41 -10.06
C ARG A 308 -8.10 -19.96 -10.21
N SER A 309 -9.02 -19.02 -10.42
CA SER A 309 -8.68 -17.60 -10.54
C SER A 309 -8.10 -17.06 -9.24
N GLY A 310 -8.63 -17.45 -8.08
CA GLY A 310 -8.05 -17.08 -6.78
C GLY A 310 -6.62 -17.60 -6.58
N LEU A 311 -6.35 -18.85 -6.97
CA LEU A 311 -4.99 -19.41 -6.92
C LEU A 311 -4.05 -18.67 -7.88
N TRP A 312 -4.47 -18.38 -9.11
CA TRP A 312 -3.68 -17.59 -10.06
C TRP A 312 -3.43 -16.16 -9.57
N GLN A 313 -4.44 -15.54 -8.97
CA GLN A 313 -4.34 -14.21 -8.40
C GLN A 313 -3.31 -14.18 -7.28
N TRP A 314 -3.28 -15.19 -6.41
CA TRP A 314 -2.23 -15.30 -5.41
C TRP A 314 -0.86 -15.61 -6.03
N LEU A 315 -0.76 -16.53 -6.98
CA LEU A 315 0.51 -16.90 -7.61
C LEU A 315 1.17 -15.71 -8.33
N ILE A 316 0.39 -14.86 -9.00
CA ILE A 316 0.89 -13.74 -9.82
C ILE A 316 0.93 -12.42 -9.05
N TYR A 317 -0.05 -12.13 -8.18
CA TYR A 317 -0.17 -10.83 -7.51
C TYR A 317 0.12 -10.87 -6.01
N ARG A 318 0.27 -12.08 -5.45
CA ARG A 318 0.48 -12.30 -4.01
C ARG A 318 -0.64 -11.69 -3.17
N GLU A 319 -1.86 -11.73 -3.69
CA GLU A 319 -3.05 -11.24 -2.99
C GLU A 319 -3.74 -12.41 -2.28
N PRO A 320 -4.05 -12.28 -0.98
CA PRO A 320 -4.74 -13.32 -0.23
C PRO A 320 -6.19 -13.44 -0.73
N THR A 321 -6.69 -14.68 -0.75
CA THR A 321 -8.06 -15.01 -1.17
C THR A 321 -9.12 -14.62 -0.13
N GLN A 322 -8.71 -14.27 1.09
CA GLN A 322 -9.56 -13.90 2.22
C GLN A 322 -8.95 -12.74 3.02
N PRO A 323 -9.75 -11.98 3.79
CA PRO A 323 -9.25 -10.91 4.66
C PRO A 323 -8.21 -11.40 5.68
N LEU A 324 -7.19 -10.58 5.93
CA LEU A 324 -6.11 -10.91 6.87
C LEU A 324 -6.52 -10.71 8.33
N GLY A 325 -6.09 -11.67 9.16
CA GLY A 325 -6.09 -11.62 10.62
C GLY A 325 -7.45 -11.61 11.31
N SER A 326 -7.42 -11.56 12.65
CA SER A 326 -8.59 -11.43 13.52
C SER A 326 -8.64 -10.07 14.21
N TYR A 327 -9.83 -9.73 14.70
CA TYR A 327 -9.92 -8.78 15.80
C TYR A 327 -9.50 -9.50 17.08
N ASP A 328 -8.76 -8.83 17.96
CA ASP A 328 -8.17 -9.46 19.15
C ASP A 328 -8.38 -8.66 20.44
N PHE A 329 -8.62 -7.35 20.36
CA PHE A 329 -8.72 -6.51 21.56
C PHE A 329 -9.63 -5.28 21.37
N TYR A 330 -10.02 -4.70 22.50
CA TYR A 330 -10.68 -3.41 22.61
C TYR A 330 -9.71 -2.35 23.17
N VAL A 331 -9.82 -1.13 22.64
CA VAL A 331 -9.35 0.07 23.32
C VAL A 331 -10.56 0.72 23.96
N TYR A 332 -10.50 0.91 25.27
CA TYR A 332 -11.44 1.69 26.05
C TYR A 332 -10.86 3.07 26.28
N LEU A 333 -11.62 4.11 25.94
CA LEU A 333 -11.29 5.49 26.22
C LEU A 333 -12.31 6.07 27.18
N LYS A 334 -11.85 6.80 28.19
CA LYS A 334 -12.73 7.46 29.14
C LYS A 334 -13.60 8.49 28.42
N ASP A 335 -14.88 8.54 28.76
CA ASP A 335 -15.84 9.43 28.10
C ASP A 335 -15.36 10.89 28.14
N GLY A 336 -15.47 11.58 26.99
CA GLY A 336 -14.89 12.90 26.77
C GLY A 336 -13.51 12.89 26.10
N ILE A 337 -12.83 11.74 26.02
CA ILE A 337 -11.63 11.53 25.20
C ILE A 337 -12.04 10.81 23.92
N SER A 338 -11.82 11.45 22.77
CA SER A 338 -12.08 10.82 21.48
C SER A 338 -10.78 10.34 20.84
N THR A 339 -10.79 9.14 20.26
CA THR A 339 -9.94 8.92 19.09
C THR A 339 -10.46 9.90 18.04
N GLY A 340 -9.64 10.84 17.57
CA GLY A 340 -10.04 11.82 16.55
C GLY A 340 -10.83 11.13 15.45
N THR A 341 -12.16 11.29 15.48
CA THR A 341 -13.16 10.56 14.69
C THR A 341 -12.77 9.16 14.21
N ARG A 342 -12.81 8.14 15.08
CA ARG A 342 -13.04 6.76 14.64
C ARG A 342 -14.00 6.04 15.58
N GLU A 343 -15.28 6.09 15.25
CA GLU A 343 -16.24 5.12 15.76
C GLU A 343 -15.80 3.71 15.35
N VAL A 344 -15.51 2.86 16.35
CA VAL A 344 -15.72 1.42 16.20
C VAL A 344 -16.83 1.03 17.14
N GLY A 345 -18.05 1.17 16.64
CA GLY A 345 -19.26 0.58 17.19
C GLY A 345 -20.10 0.13 16.01
N GLY A 346 -20.38 -1.18 15.94
CA GLY A 346 -21.24 -1.86 14.97
C GLY A 346 -21.19 -1.30 13.56
N ALA A 347 -20.40 -1.92 12.67
CA ALA A 347 -20.38 -1.57 11.25
C ALA A 347 -21.80 -1.22 10.75
N PRO A 348 -22.11 0.06 10.44
CA PRO A 348 -22.74 0.25 9.15
C PRO A 348 -21.72 -0.38 8.20
N VAL A 349 -22.15 -1.34 7.40
CA VAL A 349 -21.36 -1.81 6.27
C VAL A 349 -20.81 -0.55 5.63
N ALA A 350 -19.51 -0.27 5.83
CA ALA A 350 -18.88 0.82 5.13
C ALA A 350 -19.26 0.57 3.67
N PRO A 351 -19.72 1.55 2.90
CA PRO A 351 -19.73 1.37 1.47
C PRO A 351 -18.29 0.98 1.14
N SER A 352 -18.07 -0.32 0.91
CA SER A 352 -16.89 -0.80 0.24
C SER A 352 -16.77 0.11 -0.97
N ALA A 353 -15.57 0.66 -1.23
CA ALA A 353 -15.31 1.46 -2.42
C ALA A 353 -16.21 0.96 -3.55
N PRO A 354 -17.09 1.81 -4.11
CA PRO A 354 -18.28 1.36 -4.82
C PRO A 354 -17.96 0.16 -5.70
N ARG A 355 -18.68 -0.95 -5.51
CA ARG A 355 -18.41 -2.16 -6.28
C ARG A 355 -18.40 -1.79 -7.75
N ILE A 356 -17.36 -2.25 -8.46
CA ILE A 356 -17.29 -2.03 -9.91
C ILE A 356 -18.56 -2.61 -10.51
N ASN A 357 -19.42 -1.76 -11.04
CA ASN A 357 -20.61 -2.13 -11.80
C ASN A 357 -20.33 -1.78 -13.26
N PRO A 358 -19.93 -2.77 -14.08
CA PRO A 358 -19.65 -2.57 -15.51
C PRO A 358 -20.84 -1.98 -16.28
N GLU A 359 -22.07 -2.15 -15.77
CA GLU A 359 -23.30 -1.69 -16.41
C GLU A 359 -23.71 -0.26 -16.01
N ALA A 360 -23.06 0.37 -15.03
CA ALA A 360 -23.49 1.67 -14.48
C ALA A 360 -23.59 2.79 -15.53
N TYR A 361 -22.84 2.66 -16.63
CA TYR A 361 -22.80 3.60 -17.75
C TYR A 361 -23.33 3.02 -19.06
N ALA A 362 -23.87 1.79 -19.06
CA ALA A 362 -24.40 1.15 -20.26
C ALA A 362 -25.53 2.00 -20.86
N GLY A 363 -25.44 2.28 -22.17
CA GLY A 363 -26.44 3.08 -22.90
C GLY A 363 -26.45 4.58 -22.58
N LYS A 364 -25.54 5.09 -21.73
CA LYS A 364 -25.49 6.51 -21.33
C LYS A 364 -24.59 7.37 -22.21
N SER A 365 -24.03 6.82 -23.28
CA SER A 365 -23.15 7.59 -24.18
C SER A 365 -23.98 8.53 -25.04
N VAL A 366 -23.63 9.82 -25.00
CA VAL A 366 -24.28 10.86 -25.80
C VAL A 366 -23.28 11.51 -26.76
N PRO A 367 -23.70 11.86 -27.98
CA PRO A 367 -22.85 12.61 -28.90
C PRO A 367 -22.64 14.04 -28.37
N VAL A 368 -21.46 14.60 -28.63
CA VAL A 368 -21.15 16.01 -28.34
C VAL A 368 -20.66 16.70 -29.61
N GLN A 369 -20.96 17.99 -29.72
CA GLN A 369 -20.42 18.83 -30.78
C GLN A 369 -19.17 19.54 -30.28
N LEU A 370 -18.11 19.49 -31.09
CA LEU A 370 -16.94 20.33 -30.90
C LEU A 370 -17.32 21.77 -31.25
N LEU A 371 -17.18 22.68 -30.28
CA LEU A 371 -17.43 24.11 -30.46
C LEU A 371 -16.15 24.83 -30.88
N SER A 372 -15.04 24.51 -30.22
CA SER A 372 -13.70 24.98 -30.58
C SER A 372 -12.63 24.06 -30.01
N GLU A 373 -11.44 24.09 -30.60
CA GLU A 373 -10.24 23.48 -30.03
C GLU A 373 -9.03 24.36 -30.29
N PHE A 374 -8.06 24.28 -29.39
CA PHE A 374 -6.79 24.99 -29.55
C PHE A 374 -5.67 24.31 -28.79
N GLY A 375 -4.44 24.61 -29.22
CA GLY A 375 -3.22 24.09 -28.62
C GLY A 375 -2.70 22.83 -29.31
N THR A 376 -1.41 22.59 -29.14
CA THR A 376 -0.71 21.39 -29.59
C THR A 376 0.34 21.00 -28.57
N THR A 377 0.84 19.77 -28.65
CA THR A 377 1.99 19.36 -27.82
C THR A 377 3.22 20.24 -28.09
N GLY A 378 3.92 20.70 -27.04
CA GLY A 378 5.17 21.44 -27.18
C GLY A 378 5.47 22.41 -26.04
N LYS A 379 6.42 23.34 -26.28
CA LYS A 379 6.95 24.29 -25.29
C LYS A 379 6.75 25.77 -25.66
N ALA A 380 6.42 26.08 -26.91
CA ALA A 380 6.14 27.47 -27.31
C ALA A 380 4.83 27.97 -26.67
N ASN A 381 4.61 29.28 -26.65
CA ASN A 381 3.32 29.83 -26.20
C ASN A 381 2.18 29.27 -27.06
N GLY A 382 1.11 28.81 -26.42
CA GLY A 382 -0.01 28.15 -27.07
C GLY A 382 0.20 26.65 -27.31
N GLN A 383 1.40 26.14 -27.00
CA GLN A 383 1.67 24.71 -26.92
C GLN A 383 1.72 24.25 -25.47
N TYR A 384 1.44 22.97 -25.24
CA TYR A 384 1.32 22.40 -23.90
C TYR A 384 2.08 21.10 -23.77
N THR A 385 2.62 20.82 -22.59
CA THR A 385 3.18 19.52 -22.22
C THR A 385 2.48 19.05 -20.96
N LEU A 386 1.60 18.05 -21.09
CA LEU A 386 0.77 17.52 -20.00
C LEU A 386 0.02 18.63 -19.25
N PRO A 387 -0.79 19.46 -19.94
CA PRO A 387 -1.61 20.45 -19.25
C PRO A 387 -2.59 19.75 -18.32
N ARG A 388 -2.87 20.34 -17.15
CA ARG A 388 -3.73 19.73 -16.13
C ARG A 388 -4.88 20.64 -15.74
N GLY A 389 -4.73 21.47 -14.71
CA GLY A 389 -5.78 22.36 -14.22
C GLY A 389 -6.14 23.46 -15.22
N ILE A 390 -7.42 23.82 -15.22
CA ILE A 390 -7.97 24.97 -15.96
C ILE A 390 -8.87 25.78 -15.01
N ALA A 391 -8.81 27.10 -15.11
CA ALA A 391 -9.69 28.01 -14.37
C ALA A 391 -10.23 29.10 -15.29
N SER A 392 -11.45 29.56 -15.03
CA SER A 392 -12.02 30.72 -15.70
C SER A 392 -11.23 31.99 -15.34
N ALA A 393 -11.00 32.86 -16.31
CA ALA A 393 -10.41 34.19 -16.13
C ALA A 393 -11.40 35.28 -16.57
N GLY A 394 -12.68 35.09 -16.18
CA GLY A 394 -13.82 35.85 -16.67
C GLY A 394 -14.51 35.18 -17.86
N ALA A 395 -15.48 35.86 -18.47
CA ALA A 395 -16.32 35.24 -19.51
C ALA A 395 -15.54 34.76 -20.75
N ASN A 396 -14.43 35.43 -21.09
CA ASN A 396 -13.77 35.28 -22.39
C ASN A 396 -12.34 34.72 -22.34
N ALA A 397 -11.84 34.32 -21.17
CA ALA A 397 -10.48 33.83 -21.02
C ALA A 397 -10.37 32.75 -19.96
N PHE A 398 -9.29 31.97 -20.02
CA PHE A 398 -9.00 30.87 -19.10
C PHE A 398 -7.52 30.83 -18.75
N PHE A 399 -7.21 30.41 -17.53
CA PHE A 399 -5.86 30.04 -17.12
C PHE A 399 -5.68 28.53 -17.21
N ILE A 400 -4.56 28.07 -17.75
CA ILE A 400 -4.22 26.66 -17.91
C ILE A 400 -2.88 26.42 -17.22
N ALA A 401 -2.84 25.42 -16.34
CA ALA A 401 -1.62 24.92 -15.75
C ALA A 401 -0.92 23.97 -16.75
N ASP A 402 0.12 24.48 -17.40
CA ASP A 402 0.94 23.75 -18.38
C ASP A 402 2.03 23.00 -17.61
N THR A 403 1.60 21.93 -16.92
CA THR A 403 2.34 21.30 -15.82
C THR A 403 3.74 20.84 -16.21
N GLY A 404 3.89 20.17 -17.35
CA GLY A 404 5.18 19.66 -17.84
C GLY A 404 6.12 20.76 -18.36
N ASN A 405 5.61 21.98 -18.58
CA ASN A 405 6.42 23.15 -18.90
C ASN A 405 6.61 24.09 -17.69
N HIS A 406 6.09 23.72 -16.51
CA HIS A 406 6.26 24.48 -15.26
C HIS A 406 5.81 25.93 -15.34
N ARG A 407 4.68 26.18 -16.02
CA ARG A 407 4.15 27.54 -16.27
C ARG A 407 2.64 27.58 -16.26
N ILE A 408 2.09 28.79 -16.18
CA ILE A 408 0.66 29.07 -16.39
C ILE A 408 0.51 29.86 -17.68
N GLN A 409 -0.51 29.54 -18.48
CA GLN A 409 -0.89 30.30 -19.67
C GLN A 409 -2.32 30.82 -19.54
N LYS A 410 -2.52 32.11 -19.81
CA LYS A 410 -3.82 32.75 -19.98
C LYS A 410 -4.16 32.80 -21.47
N VAL A 411 -5.30 32.28 -21.85
CA VAL A 411 -5.76 32.23 -23.25
C VAL A 411 -7.17 32.77 -23.37
N ASP A 412 -7.52 33.32 -24.54
CA ASP A 412 -8.92 33.62 -24.87
C ASP A 412 -9.66 32.36 -25.37
N ARG A 413 -10.97 32.50 -25.65
CA ARG A 413 -11.80 31.39 -26.16
C ARG A 413 -11.35 30.84 -27.52
N ALA A 414 -10.57 31.60 -28.28
CA ALA A 414 -10.00 31.18 -29.57
C ALA A 414 -8.61 30.54 -29.40
N GLY A 415 -8.09 30.44 -28.18
CA GLY A 415 -6.78 29.86 -27.88
C GLY A 415 -5.61 30.82 -28.07
N LYS A 416 -5.86 32.11 -28.32
CA LYS A 416 -4.79 33.10 -28.39
C LYS A 416 -4.21 33.31 -27.00
N VAL A 417 -2.89 33.17 -26.89
CA VAL A 417 -2.18 33.44 -25.64
C VAL A 417 -2.19 34.93 -25.35
N LEU A 418 -2.77 35.30 -24.22
CA LEU A 418 -2.81 36.66 -23.70
C LEU A 418 -1.64 36.93 -22.74
N LEU A 419 -1.25 35.91 -21.99
CA LEU A 419 -0.19 35.96 -20.99
C LEU A 419 0.38 34.56 -20.75
N ALA A 420 1.68 34.44 -20.51
CA ALA A 420 2.30 33.22 -20.03
C ALA A 420 3.42 33.58 -19.04
N TRP A 421 3.50 32.86 -17.93
CA TRP A 421 4.54 33.09 -16.92
C TRP A 421 4.89 31.81 -16.17
N GLY A 422 6.10 31.79 -15.62
CA GLY A 422 6.64 30.67 -14.86
C GLY A 422 7.71 29.89 -15.61
N THR A 423 8.62 29.30 -14.82
CA THR A 423 9.69 28.40 -15.25
C THR A 423 9.88 27.34 -14.17
N GLU A 424 10.62 26.27 -14.48
CA GLU A 424 11.04 25.32 -13.46
C GLU A 424 11.85 26.01 -12.35
N GLY A 425 11.59 25.69 -11.09
CA GLY A 425 12.36 26.16 -9.95
C GLY A 425 11.56 26.29 -8.67
N SER A 426 12.17 26.92 -7.66
CA SER A 426 11.60 27.11 -6.31
C SER A 426 11.51 28.59 -5.89
N GLY A 427 11.94 29.52 -6.75
CA GLY A 427 11.79 30.96 -6.54
C GLY A 427 10.34 31.45 -6.68
N ASP A 428 10.13 32.73 -6.44
CA ASP A 428 8.81 33.37 -6.62
C ASP A 428 8.45 33.41 -8.10
N GLY A 429 7.24 32.96 -8.43
CA GLY A 429 6.80 32.81 -9.82
C GLY A 429 7.45 31.64 -10.58
N GLN A 430 8.32 30.86 -9.95
CA GLN A 430 8.80 29.58 -10.49
C GLN A 430 7.97 28.42 -9.92
N PHE A 431 7.85 27.33 -10.66
CA PHE A 431 7.00 26.20 -10.31
C PHE A 431 7.73 24.86 -10.47
N LYS A 432 7.22 23.83 -9.78
CA LYS A 432 7.59 22.43 -9.99
C LYS A 432 6.32 21.59 -10.14
N GLU A 433 6.02 21.31 -11.40
CA GLU A 433 4.76 20.69 -11.87
C GLU A 433 3.50 21.32 -11.25
N PRO A 434 3.12 22.55 -11.63
CA PRO A 434 1.89 23.15 -11.13
C PRO A 434 0.69 22.36 -11.66
N MET A 435 -0.17 21.85 -10.78
CA MET A 435 -1.29 20.97 -11.18
C MET A 435 -2.65 21.67 -11.13
N GLY A 436 -2.89 22.48 -10.11
CA GLY A 436 -4.18 23.16 -9.91
C GLY A 436 -4.03 24.66 -10.13
N VAL A 437 -5.04 25.26 -10.73
CA VAL A 437 -5.18 26.71 -10.87
C VAL A 437 -6.61 27.10 -10.52
N ALA A 438 -6.79 28.22 -9.81
CA ALA A 438 -8.08 28.79 -9.48
C ALA A 438 -7.99 30.33 -9.47
N THR A 439 -9.12 31.01 -9.54
CA THR A 439 -9.18 32.48 -9.51
C THR A 439 -10.19 32.98 -8.49
N ASP A 440 -9.91 34.10 -7.83
CA ASP A 440 -10.91 34.83 -7.05
C ASP A 440 -11.71 35.82 -7.92
N ARG A 441 -12.63 36.56 -7.28
CA ARG A 441 -13.46 37.58 -7.92
C ARG A 441 -12.69 38.79 -8.46
N ASP A 442 -11.54 39.08 -7.87
CA ASP A 442 -10.66 40.16 -8.31
C ASP A 442 -9.76 39.72 -9.48
N GLY A 443 -9.85 38.44 -9.87
CA GLY A 443 -9.06 37.83 -10.93
C GLY A 443 -7.65 37.44 -10.50
N ASN A 444 -7.35 37.46 -9.19
CA ASN A 444 -6.09 36.94 -8.71
C ASN A 444 -6.02 35.43 -8.95
N VAL A 445 -4.83 34.95 -9.29
CA VAL A 445 -4.61 33.56 -9.69
C VAL A 445 -3.92 32.81 -8.57
N PHE A 446 -4.49 31.69 -8.17
CA PHE A 446 -3.94 30.78 -7.17
C PHE A 446 -3.46 29.52 -7.85
N VAL A 447 -2.21 29.13 -7.59
CA VAL A 447 -1.56 28.00 -8.23
C VAL A 447 -1.08 27.01 -7.17
N ALA A 448 -1.51 25.76 -7.30
CA ALA A 448 -0.97 24.65 -6.53
C ALA A 448 0.37 24.21 -7.14
N ASP A 449 1.46 24.61 -6.48
CA ASP A 449 2.84 24.33 -6.88
C ASP A 449 3.26 22.99 -6.26
N THR A 450 2.77 21.91 -6.86
CA THR A 450 2.60 20.59 -6.23
C THR A 450 3.90 20.03 -5.63
N TRP A 451 4.99 20.02 -6.38
CA TRP A 451 6.25 19.44 -5.89
C TRP A 451 7.18 20.44 -5.21
N ASN A 452 6.76 21.70 -5.08
CA ASN A 452 7.33 22.64 -4.12
C ASN A 452 6.49 22.73 -2.83
N HIS A 453 5.42 21.95 -2.71
CA HIS A 453 4.61 21.80 -1.50
C HIS A 453 4.04 23.13 -0.96
N ARG A 454 3.62 24.00 -1.87
CA ARG A 454 3.13 25.35 -1.55
C ARG A 454 2.02 25.80 -2.48
N ILE A 455 1.33 26.85 -2.08
CA ILE A 455 0.44 27.63 -2.96
C ILE A 455 1.10 28.97 -3.26
N GLN A 456 0.98 29.43 -4.50
CA GLN A 456 1.38 30.78 -4.90
C GLN A 456 0.17 31.56 -5.41
N LYS A 457 0.08 32.84 -5.04
CA LYS A 457 -0.94 33.79 -5.50
C LYS A 457 -0.30 34.85 -6.39
N PHE A 458 -0.97 35.18 -7.48
CA PHE A 458 -0.58 36.18 -8.47
C PHE A 458 -1.71 37.16 -8.72
N ASP A 459 -1.38 38.34 -9.22
CA ASP A 459 -2.38 39.26 -9.75
C ASP A 459 -2.90 38.78 -11.13
N PRO A 460 -3.95 39.41 -11.70
CA PRO A 460 -4.49 39.02 -13.02
C PRO A 460 -3.51 39.11 -14.20
N ASN A 461 -2.36 39.77 -14.01
CA ASN A 461 -1.28 39.97 -14.97
C ASN A 461 -0.08 39.02 -14.73
N GLY A 462 -0.21 38.06 -13.80
CA GLY A 462 0.82 37.07 -13.51
C GLY A 462 1.95 37.59 -12.62
N LYS A 463 1.81 38.77 -12.00
CA LYS A 463 2.79 39.27 -11.02
C LYS A 463 2.62 38.51 -9.71
N PHE A 464 3.72 37.98 -9.18
CA PHE A 464 3.72 37.32 -7.87
C PHE A 464 3.25 38.27 -6.76
N LEU A 465 2.34 37.79 -5.91
CA LEU A 465 1.83 38.52 -4.76
C LEU A 465 2.31 37.91 -3.44
N LEU A 466 2.04 36.62 -3.23
CA LEU A 466 2.41 35.91 -2.00
C LEU A 466 2.45 34.40 -2.22
N LYS A 467 3.06 33.67 -1.27
CA LYS A 467 3.07 32.21 -1.21
C LYS A 467 2.94 31.72 0.22
N TRP A 468 2.38 30.54 0.41
CA TRP A 468 2.27 29.92 1.73
C TRP A 468 2.33 28.39 1.65
N SER A 469 2.64 27.78 2.79
CA SER A 469 2.66 26.34 3.00
C SER A 469 1.41 25.88 3.78
N GLY A 470 1.18 24.58 3.80
CA GLY A 470 0.09 23.98 4.57
C GLY A 470 0.32 24.12 6.08
N GLN A 471 -0.76 24.07 6.88
CA GLN A 471 -0.64 23.99 8.33
C GLN A 471 -0.44 22.55 8.81
N ASN A 472 0.00 22.40 10.06
CA ASN A 472 0.19 21.09 10.71
C ASN A 472 1.08 20.17 9.88
N GLY A 473 2.34 20.56 9.67
CA GLY A 473 3.34 19.78 8.94
C GLY A 473 3.51 20.12 7.45
N GLY A 474 2.93 21.22 6.96
CA GLY A 474 3.07 21.62 5.55
C GLY A 474 2.09 20.93 4.61
N PHE A 475 2.19 21.23 3.31
CA PHE A 475 1.51 20.42 2.29
C PHE A 475 2.41 19.25 1.89
N TRP A 476 1.80 18.16 1.42
CA TRP A 476 2.49 17.06 0.75
C TRP A 476 1.79 16.81 -0.59
N GLY A 477 2.33 17.45 -1.64
CA GLY A 477 1.76 17.41 -2.98
C GLY A 477 0.34 17.98 -3.07
N PRO A 478 0.13 19.29 -2.84
CA PRO A 478 -1.17 19.91 -3.05
C PRO A 478 -1.52 19.89 -4.54
N ARG A 479 -2.73 19.46 -4.92
CA ARG A 479 -3.10 19.26 -6.34
C ARG A 479 -4.28 20.10 -6.78
N GLY A 480 -5.45 19.85 -6.21
CA GLY A 480 -6.68 20.60 -6.52
C GLY A 480 -6.75 21.87 -5.69
N ILE A 481 -7.26 22.93 -6.31
CA ILE A 481 -7.49 24.22 -5.68
C ILE A 481 -8.80 24.82 -6.20
N VAL A 482 -9.59 25.41 -5.31
CA VAL A 482 -10.79 26.17 -5.67
C VAL A 482 -10.95 27.35 -4.71
N VAL A 483 -11.52 28.45 -5.19
CA VAL A 483 -11.76 29.65 -4.39
C VAL A 483 -13.26 29.87 -4.28
N ASP A 484 -13.75 30.10 -3.06
CA ASP A 484 -15.15 30.40 -2.82
C ASP A 484 -15.48 31.87 -3.09
N GLN A 485 -16.76 32.18 -2.95
CA GLN A 485 -17.31 33.50 -3.17
C GLN A 485 -16.77 34.59 -2.21
N GLN A 486 -16.29 34.19 -1.04
CA GLN A 486 -15.73 35.06 -0.01
C GLN A 486 -14.21 35.20 -0.16
N GLY A 487 -13.59 34.56 -1.16
CA GLY A 487 -12.16 34.57 -1.38
C GLY A 487 -11.40 33.56 -0.51
N ASN A 488 -12.08 32.60 0.12
CA ASN A 488 -11.42 31.50 0.80
C ASN A 488 -10.94 30.45 -0.20
N VAL A 489 -9.74 29.94 0.03
CA VAL A 489 -9.04 29.01 -0.85
C VAL A 489 -9.09 27.62 -0.22
N TYR A 490 -9.64 26.66 -0.95
CA TYR A 490 -9.72 25.25 -0.56
C TYR A 490 -8.72 24.45 -1.39
N ILE A 491 -7.86 23.69 -0.71
CA ILE A 491 -6.76 22.94 -1.33
C ILE A 491 -6.87 21.48 -0.92
N THR A 492 -6.85 20.57 -1.90
CA THR A 492 -6.63 19.15 -1.64
C THR A 492 -5.15 18.90 -1.41
N ASP A 493 -4.80 18.63 -0.16
CA ASP A 493 -3.46 18.25 0.27
C ASP A 493 -3.31 16.74 0.09
N THR A 494 -3.20 16.33 -1.18
CA THR A 494 -3.43 14.96 -1.65
C THR A 494 -2.63 13.93 -0.86
N GLY A 495 -1.32 14.17 -0.70
CA GLY A 495 -0.43 13.23 -0.05
C GLY A 495 -0.65 13.12 1.46
N ASN A 496 -1.25 14.12 2.09
CA ASN A 496 -1.68 14.08 3.50
C ASN A 496 -3.16 13.66 3.66
N LYS A 497 -3.87 13.36 2.57
CA LYS A 497 -5.25 12.84 2.56
C LYS A 497 -6.23 13.73 3.30
N ARG A 498 -6.10 15.05 3.10
CA ARG A 498 -6.92 16.08 3.74
C ARG A 498 -7.21 17.24 2.79
N ILE A 499 -8.13 18.09 3.19
CA ILE A 499 -8.40 19.38 2.55
C ILE A 499 -8.05 20.47 3.55
N GLN A 500 -7.40 21.53 3.11
CA GLN A 500 -7.14 22.70 3.94
C GLN A 500 -7.79 23.93 3.32
N LYS A 501 -8.41 24.75 4.18
CA LYS A 501 -9.05 26.01 3.85
C LYS A 501 -8.24 27.17 4.40
N PHE A 502 -7.98 28.16 3.56
CA PHE A 502 -7.27 29.40 3.88
C PHE A 502 -8.10 30.61 3.45
N ASP A 503 -7.82 31.78 3.99
CA ASP A 503 -8.30 33.03 3.38
C ASP A 503 -7.41 33.44 2.18
N GLY A 504 -7.82 34.47 1.45
CA GLY A 504 -7.09 34.99 0.31
C GLY A 504 -5.73 35.62 0.63
N THR A 505 -5.34 35.72 1.91
CA THR A 505 -4.02 36.17 2.38
C THR A 505 -3.09 35.01 2.74
N GLY A 506 -3.58 33.77 2.69
CA GLY A 506 -2.84 32.56 3.06
C GLY A 506 -2.90 32.24 4.56
N LYS A 507 -3.81 32.87 5.32
CA LYS A 507 -4.05 32.51 6.72
C LYS A 507 -4.96 31.28 6.77
N PHE A 508 -4.57 30.30 7.56
CA PHE A 508 -5.35 29.08 7.73
C PHE A 508 -6.66 29.33 8.46
N ILE A 509 -7.72 28.69 7.97
CA ILE A 509 -9.07 28.77 8.54
C ILE A 509 -9.48 27.42 9.11
N ALA A 510 -9.40 26.34 8.31
CA ALA A 510 -9.93 25.04 8.69
C ALA A 510 -9.26 23.89 7.92
N GLN A 511 -9.41 22.68 8.45
CA GLN A 511 -9.01 21.44 7.79
C GLN A 511 -10.19 20.47 7.79
N PHE A 512 -10.35 19.74 6.69
CA PHE A 512 -11.39 18.73 6.53
C PHE A 512 -10.79 17.40 6.08
N GLY A 513 -11.44 16.33 6.51
CA GLY A 513 -11.08 14.97 6.15
C GLY A 513 -9.81 14.43 6.82
N GLN A 514 -9.68 13.11 6.72
CA GLN A 514 -8.58 12.32 7.27
C GLN A 514 -8.42 11.04 6.45
N ALA A 515 -7.26 10.38 6.56
CA ALA A 515 -7.00 9.14 5.82
C ALA A 515 -8.03 8.03 6.12
N GLY A 516 -8.69 7.54 5.06
CA GLY A 516 -9.61 6.40 5.14
C GLY A 516 -10.61 6.31 3.99
N GLY A 517 -11.61 5.44 4.13
CA GLY A 517 -12.65 5.19 3.12
C GLY A 517 -14.08 5.43 3.61
N GLY A 518 -14.28 5.83 4.87
CA GLY A 518 -15.59 6.17 5.43
C GLY A 518 -16.09 7.55 4.98
N PRO A 519 -17.34 7.91 5.35
CA PRO A 519 -17.88 9.26 5.16
C PRO A 519 -16.96 10.35 5.71
N GLY A 520 -16.60 11.33 4.87
CA GLY A 520 -15.70 12.43 5.23
C GLY A 520 -14.21 12.03 5.33
N GLN A 521 -13.86 10.76 5.21
CA GLN A 521 -12.47 10.31 5.10
C GLN A 521 -12.04 10.28 3.63
N LEU A 522 -10.75 10.52 3.36
CA LEU A 522 -10.20 10.70 2.02
C LEU A 522 -9.02 9.76 1.76
N ASN A 523 -8.82 9.40 0.51
CA ASN A 523 -7.70 8.63 0.01
C ASN A 523 -7.34 9.09 -1.41
N GLU A 524 -6.20 9.77 -1.55
CA GLU A 524 -5.83 10.52 -2.76
C GLU A 524 -6.92 11.51 -3.23
N PRO A 525 -7.29 12.51 -2.40
CA PRO A 525 -8.17 13.58 -2.84
C PRO A 525 -7.46 14.46 -3.88
N ILE A 526 -8.07 14.63 -5.06
CA ILE A 526 -7.45 15.36 -6.18
C ILE A 526 -8.30 16.56 -6.59
N GLY A 527 -9.24 16.40 -7.53
CA GLY A 527 -10.13 17.46 -7.95
C GLY A 527 -11.02 17.93 -6.80
N ILE A 528 -11.27 19.23 -6.74
CA ILE A 528 -12.22 19.84 -5.80
C ILE A 528 -13.01 20.92 -6.53
N ALA A 529 -14.32 20.96 -6.30
CA ALA A 529 -15.21 21.99 -6.81
C ALA A 529 -16.22 22.40 -5.73
N LEU A 530 -16.82 23.58 -5.87
CA LEU A 530 -17.85 24.09 -4.96
C LEU A 530 -19.17 24.26 -5.73
N ASP A 531 -20.29 23.90 -5.11
CA ASP A 531 -21.60 24.32 -5.63
C ASP A 531 -21.97 25.75 -5.18
N ALA A 532 -23.11 26.26 -5.66
CA ALA A 532 -23.58 27.60 -5.33
C ALA A 532 -23.86 27.82 -3.83
N LEU A 533 -24.05 26.75 -3.06
CA LEU A 533 -24.23 26.77 -1.60
C LEU A 533 -22.90 26.64 -0.85
N GLY A 534 -21.77 26.50 -1.56
CA GLY A 534 -20.44 26.31 -0.98
C GLY A 534 -20.17 24.88 -0.49
N ASN A 535 -21.00 23.90 -0.87
CA ASN A 535 -20.68 22.50 -0.59
C ASN A 535 -19.51 22.05 -1.46
N MET A 536 -18.58 21.32 -0.86
CA MET A 536 -17.39 20.78 -1.52
C MET A 536 -17.71 19.46 -2.20
N TYR A 537 -17.30 19.32 -3.45
CA TYR A 537 -17.28 18.06 -4.18
C TYR A 537 -15.82 17.67 -4.38
N VAL A 538 -15.42 16.50 -3.89
CA VAL A 538 -14.02 16.09 -3.81
C VAL A 538 -13.84 14.76 -4.53
N ALA A 539 -12.96 14.73 -5.52
CA ALA A 539 -12.54 13.50 -6.17
C ALA A 539 -11.66 12.67 -5.22
N ASP A 540 -12.28 11.71 -4.54
CA ASP A 540 -11.67 10.79 -3.58
C ASP A 540 -11.15 9.54 -4.33
N THR A 541 -10.07 9.75 -5.08
CA THR A 541 -9.72 8.96 -6.26
C THR A 541 -9.45 7.49 -5.95
N ASN A 542 -8.67 7.20 -4.91
CA ASN A 542 -8.38 5.81 -4.55
C ASN A 542 -9.58 5.10 -3.91
N ASN A 543 -10.55 5.86 -3.39
CA ASN A 543 -11.84 5.32 -2.94
C ASN A 543 -12.88 5.25 -4.06
N ARG A 544 -12.54 5.66 -5.29
CA ARG A 544 -13.36 5.56 -6.51
C ARG A 544 -14.72 6.23 -6.40
N ARG A 545 -14.75 7.40 -5.78
CA ARG A 545 -15.98 8.18 -5.58
C ARG A 545 -15.71 9.67 -5.59
N ILE A 546 -16.74 10.46 -5.86
CA ILE A 546 -16.79 11.86 -5.46
C ILE A 546 -17.49 11.90 -4.10
N GLN A 547 -16.96 12.65 -3.14
CA GLN A 547 -17.69 12.97 -1.91
C GLN A 547 -18.19 14.41 -1.95
N LYS A 548 -19.48 14.59 -1.64
CA LYS A 548 -20.09 15.88 -1.35
C LYS A 548 -20.03 16.13 0.15
N LEU A 549 -19.42 17.23 0.55
CA LEU A 549 -19.28 17.68 1.94
C LEU A 549 -19.90 19.08 2.07
N ASP A 550 -20.46 19.41 3.23
CA ASP A 550 -20.89 20.79 3.50
C ASP A 550 -19.69 21.72 3.79
N GLN A 551 -19.96 23.00 4.02
CA GLN A 551 -18.93 24.01 4.32
C GLN A 551 -18.12 23.73 5.59
N ALA A 552 -18.66 22.92 6.51
CA ALA A 552 -18.00 22.49 7.73
C ALA A 552 -17.23 21.16 7.55
N GLY A 553 -17.25 20.57 6.34
CA GLY A 553 -16.62 19.30 6.03
C GLY A 553 -17.44 18.07 6.43
N LYS A 554 -18.70 18.25 6.82
CA LYS A 554 -19.60 17.13 7.12
C LYS A 554 -20.00 16.44 5.82
N TYR A 555 -19.94 15.11 5.81
CA TYR A 555 -20.40 14.31 4.69
C TYR A 555 -21.90 14.50 4.40
N LEU A 556 -22.23 14.68 3.12
CA LEU A 556 -23.60 14.81 2.63
C LEU A 556 -23.99 13.66 1.69
N ALA A 557 -23.14 13.32 0.71
CA ALA A 557 -23.43 12.29 -0.29
C ALA A 557 -22.15 11.78 -0.96
N GLU A 558 -22.24 10.64 -1.66
CA GLU A 558 -21.16 10.10 -2.49
C GLU A 558 -21.67 9.70 -3.88
N PHE A 559 -20.78 9.79 -4.86
CA PHE A 559 -21.07 9.57 -6.27
C PHE A 559 -20.06 8.53 -6.77
N PRO A 560 -20.48 7.29 -7.07
CA PRO A 560 -19.55 6.23 -7.41
C PRO A 560 -18.95 6.43 -8.81
N ILE A 561 -17.62 6.28 -8.93
CA ILE A 561 -16.89 6.35 -10.20
C ILE A 561 -16.29 5.00 -10.54
N GLN A 562 -16.78 4.38 -11.60
CA GLN A 562 -16.37 3.02 -11.96
C GLN A 562 -14.98 2.95 -12.60
N GLY A 563 -14.58 4.00 -13.31
CA GLY A 563 -13.38 4.01 -14.14
C GLY A 563 -12.08 4.42 -13.45
N TRP A 564 -12.17 5.00 -12.25
CA TRP A 564 -10.98 5.47 -11.55
C TRP A 564 -10.13 4.33 -11.03
N GLN A 565 -8.91 4.28 -11.54
CA GLN A 565 -7.85 3.41 -11.08
C GLN A 565 -6.72 4.28 -10.54
N SER A 566 -6.07 3.81 -9.48
CA SER A 566 -4.88 4.47 -8.96
C SER A 566 -3.77 4.34 -10.00
N GLY A 567 -3.22 5.47 -10.44
CA GLY A 567 -2.18 5.49 -11.47
C GLY A 567 -1.45 6.82 -11.49
N PRO A 568 -0.14 6.84 -11.84
CA PRO A 568 0.56 8.09 -12.08
C PRO A 568 -0.06 8.76 -13.32
N ARG A 569 -0.31 10.07 -13.26
CA ARG A 569 -0.81 10.89 -14.39
C ARG A 569 -2.30 10.73 -14.73
N THR A 570 -3.08 9.96 -13.97
CA THR A 570 -4.53 9.75 -14.20
C THR A 570 -5.40 10.52 -13.21
N GLU A 571 -4.93 11.69 -12.77
CA GLU A 571 -5.55 12.50 -11.73
C GLU A 571 -6.84 13.21 -12.19
N PRO A 572 -8.02 12.84 -11.71
CA PRO A 572 -9.27 13.39 -12.20
C PRO A 572 -9.59 14.76 -11.60
N TYR A 573 -10.24 15.61 -12.40
CA TYR A 573 -10.82 16.87 -11.98
C TYR A 573 -12.35 16.82 -12.12
N LEU A 574 -13.01 17.77 -11.48
CA LEU A 574 -14.46 17.92 -11.58
C LEU A 574 -14.86 19.39 -11.59
N SER A 575 -16.04 19.66 -12.14
CA SER A 575 -16.70 20.95 -12.15
C SER A 575 -18.17 20.75 -11.77
N VAL A 576 -18.76 21.73 -11.09
CA VAL A 576 -20.17 21.73 -10.69
C VAL A 576 -20.82 22.96 -11.30
N ASP A 577 -21.93 22.79 -12.01
CA ASP A 577 -22.65 23.91 -12.59
C ASP A 577 -23.62 24.57 -11.60
N ALA A 578 -24.28 25.66 -12.04
CA ALA A 578 -25.21 26.43 -11.21
C ALA A 578 -26.45 25.62 -10.79
N GLN A 579 -26.80 24.57 -11.54
CA GLN A 579 -27.91 23.66 -11.28
C GLN A 579 -27.50 22.48 -10.38
N GLY A 580 -26.21 22.35 -10.07
CA GLY A 580 -25.65 21.31 -9.22
C GLY A 580 -25.30 20.02 -9.95
N TYR A 581 -25.32 19.99 -11.29
CA TYR A 581 -24.80 18.84 -12.03
C TYR A 581 -23.28 18.81 -11.91
N VAL A 582 -22.75 17.59 -11.76
CA VAL A 582 -21.32 17.37 -11.57
C VAL A 582 -20.73 16.76 -12.83
N PHE A 583 -19.76 17.42 -13.42
CA PHE A 583 -18.99 16.92 -14.55
C PHE A 583 -17.64 16.48 -14.05
N VAL A 584 -17.27 15.23 -14.33
CA VAL A 584 -16.04 14.64 -13.81
C VAL A 584 -15.28 13.94 -14.91
N THR A 585 -13.96 14.16 -14.96
CA THR A 585 -13.10 13.43 -15.88
C THR A 585 -12.81 12.03 -15.37
N ASP A 586 -12.79 11.07 -16.29
CA ASP A 586 -12.36 9.69 -16.07
C ASP A 586 -11.15 9.43 -17.00
N PRO A 587 -9.95 9.90 -16.61
CA PRO A 587 -8.79 9.90 -17.50
C PRO A 587 -8.40 8.50 -18.01
N PRO A 588 -8.37 7.44 -17.18
CA PRO A 588 -8.03 6.08 -17.66
C PRO A 588 -8.95 5.56 -18.77
N ASN A 589 -10.19 6.06 -18.85
CA ASN A 589 -11.17 5.63 -19.83
C ASN A 589 -11.44 6.70 -20.91
N ASN A 590 -10.65 7.77 -20.95
CA ASN A 590 -10.72 8.82 -21.97
C ASN A 590 -12.12 9.43 -22.14
N ARG A 591 -12.82 9.63 -21.02
CA ARG A 591 -14.21 10.12 -21.01
C ARG A 591 -14.49 11.10 -19.87
N ILE A 592 -15.65 11.71 -19.95
CA ILE A 592 -16.25 12.57 -18.92
C ILE A 592 -17.59 11.95 -18.54
N VAL A 593 -17.91 11.97 -17.25
CA VAL A 593 -19.18 11.51 -16.71
C VAL A 593 -19.95 12.70 -16.15
N LYS A 594 -21.22 12.83 -16.50
CA LYS A 594 -22.16 13.79 -15.90
C LYS A 594 -23.00 13.11 -14.85
N PHE A 595 -23.08 13.69 -13.66
CA PHE A 595 -23.96 13.26 -12.58
C PHE A 595 -25.04 14.29 -12.29
N SER A 596 -26.22 13.82 -11.90
CA SER A 596 -27.26 14.64 -11.28
C SER A 596 -26.78 15.18 -9.92
N PRO A 597 -27.42 16.24 -9.38
CA PRO A 597 -27.15 16.70 -8.02
C PRO A 597 -27.33 15.64 -6.93
N SER A 598 -28.14 14.59 -7.21
CA SER A 598 -28.40 13.46 -6.30
C SER A 598 -27.41 12.30 -6.44
N GLY A 599 -26.49 12.33 -7.42
CA GLY A 599 -25.48 11.29 -7.61
C GLY A 599 -25.79 10.21 -8.62
N GLU A 600 -26.83 10.38 -9.43
CA GLU A 600 -27.13 9.50 -10.55
C GLU A 600 -26.26 9.86 -11.76
N ALA A 601 -25.55 8.88 -12.34
CA ALA A 601 -24.84 9.09 -13.60
C ALA A 601 -25.86 9.24 -14.75
N LEU A 602 -25.84 10.38 -15.44
CA LEU A 602 -26.82 10.73 -16.48
C LEU A 602 -26.30 10.45 -17.88
N SER A 603 -25.09 10.94 -18.18
CA SER A 603 -24.50 10.82 -19.51
C SER A 603 -22.98 10.64 -19.43
N ILE A 604 -22.41 9.97 -20.44
CA ILE A 604 -20.97 9.88 -20.66
C ILE A 604 -20.62 10.43 -22.04
N VAL A 605 -19.49 11.12 -22.13
CA VAL A 605 -18.96 11.66 -23.38
C VAL A 605 -17.48 11.39 -23.49
N GLY A 606 -16.98 11.24 -24.72
CA GLY A 606 -15.58 10.94 -24.95
C GLY A 606 -15.32 9.48 -25.27
N THR A 607 -14.38 9.30 -26.19
CA THR A 607 -13.72 8.03 -26.50
C THR A 607 -12.25 8.35 -26.76
N VAL A 608 -11.39 7.33 -26.75
CA VAL A 608 -9.97 7.52 -27.07
C VAL A 608 -9.80 8.06 -28.49
N GLY A 609 -9.00 9.12 -28.68
CA GLY A 609 -8.67 9.60 -30.01
C GLY A 609 -8.32 11.08 -30.08
N LYS A 610 -8.32 11.61 -31.32
CA LYS A 610 -7.92 12.98 -31.65
C LYS A 610 -8.98 13.77 -32.41
N ALA A 611 -10.12 13.17 -32.75
CA ALA A 611 -11.23 13.93 -33.33
C ALA A 611 -11.89 14.85 -32.28
N GLY A 612 -12.74 15.77 -32.72
CA GLY A 612 -13.54 16.59 -31.82
C GLY A 612 -14.45 15.74 -30.94
N GLY A 613 -14.42 15.96 -29.62
CA GLY A 613 -15.15 15.15 -28.64
C GLY A 613 -14.52 13.79 -28.33
N GLN A 614 -13.32 13.49 -28.86
CA GLN A 614 -12.46 12.39 -28.43
C GLN A 614 -11.32 12.93 -27.57
N PHE A 615 -10.83 12.13 -26.63
CA PHE A 615 -9.81 12.55 -25.66
C PHE A 615 -8.69 11.51 -25.55
N ASP A 616 -7.53 11.96 -25.11
CA ASP A 616 -6.45 11.15 -24.56
C ASP A 616 -6.05 11.78 -23.22
N LEU A 617 -6.33 11.08 -22.11
CA LEU A 617 -6.16 11.59 -20.75
C LEU A 617 -6.85 12.97 -20.53
N PRO A 618 -8.19 13.06 -20.57
CA PRO A 618 -8.91 14.27 -20.19
C PRO A 618 -8.69 14.56 -18.70
N LEU A 619 -8.22 15.75 -18.34
CA LEU A 619 -7.90 16.14 -16.95
C LEU A 619 -8.72 17.35 -16.49
N GLY A 620 -8.18 18.58 -16.56
CA GLY A 620 -8.90 19.76 -16.10
C GLY A 620 -10.22 19.96 -16.85
N ILE A 621 -11.25 20.38 -16.13
CA ILE A 621 -12.58 20.62 -16.68
C ILE A 621 -13.24 21.85 -16.04
N VAL A 622 -13.89 22.68 -16.85
CA VAL A 622 -14.71 23.82 -16.40
C VAL A 622 -16.02 23.83 -17.19
N SER A 623 -17.15 23.91 -16.48
CA SER A 623 -18.45 24.19 -17.08
C SER A 623 -18.74 25.68 -17.08
N ASP A 624 -19.23 26.22 -18.20
CA ASP A 624 -19.79 27.57 -18.28
C ASP A 624 -21.32 27.58 -18.39
N GLY A 625 -21.96 26.44 -18.10
CA GLY A 625 -23.40 26.22 -18.16
C GLY A 625 -23.92 25.79 -19.55
N SER A 626 -23.27 26.23 -20.63
CA SER A 626 -23.64 25.85 -22.00
C SER A 626 -22.64 24.91 -22.66
N SER A 627 -21.39 24.94 -22.21
CA SER A 627 -20.28 24.19 -22.75
C SER A 627 -19.38 23.66 -21.64
N LEU A 628 -18.61 22.62 -21.96
CA LEU A 628 -17.52 22.12 -21.14
C LEU A 628 -16.21 22.43 -21.84
N LEU A 629 -15.32 23.14 -21.16
CA LEU A 629 -13.92 23.23 -21.53
C LEU A 629 -13.15 22.11 -20.85
N VAL A 630 -12.45 21.31 -21.65
CA VAL A 630 -11.77 20.10 -21.22
C VAL A 630 -10.32 20.17 -21.67
N VAL A 631 -9.41 19.95 -20.72
CA VAL A 631 -7.99 19.81 -20.99
C VAL A 631 -7.72 18.37 -21.43
N ASP A 632 -7.47 18.19 -22.71
CA ASP A 632 -7.15 16.93 -23.37
C ASP A 632 -5.63 16.72 -23.31
N SER A 633 -5.18 16.24 -22.14
CA SER A 633 -3.79 16.36 -21.70
C SER A 633 -2.80 15.57 -22.57
N GLY A 634 -3.15 14.35 -22.95
CA GLY A 634 -2.35 13.47 -23.80
C GLY A 634 -2.17 14.03 -25.22
N ASN A 635 -3.19 14.73 -25.72
CA ASN A 635 -3.13 15.41 -27.01
C ASN A 635 -2.50 16.82 -26.93
N GLY A 636 -2.27 17.34 -25.71
CA GLY A 636 -1.70 18.67 -25.50
C GLY A 636 -2.58 19.80 -26.03
N ARG A 637 -3.91 19.65 -25.94
CA ARG A 637 -4.89 20.63 -26.43
C ARG A 637 -6.02 20.84 -25.43
N ILE A 638 -6.82 21.86 -25.68
CA ILE A 638 -8.06 22.15 -24.95
C ILE A 638 -9.20 22.11 -25.94
N GLN A 639 -10.29 21.46 -25.57
CA GLN A 639 -11.52 21.39 -26.36
C GLN A 639 -12.67 22.05 -25.60
N ALA A 640 -13.44 22.88 -26.30
CA ALA A 640 -14.76 23.30 -25.87
C ALA A 640 -15.80 22.43 -26.59
N ILE A 641 -16.62 21.72 -25.82
CA ILE A 641 -17.69 20.86 -26.33
C ILE A 641 -19.04 21.27 -25.75
N THR A 642 -20.13 20.96 -26.45
CA THR A 642 -21.48 21.12 -25.89
C THR A 642 -21.62 20.33 -24.59
N ALA A 643 -22.25 20.92 -23.57
CA ALA A 643 -22.53 20.21 -22.33
C ALA A 643 -23.52 19.05 -22.58
N PRO A 644 -23.22 17.82 -22.11
CA PRO A 644 -24.04 16.63 -22.35
C PRO A 644 -25.20 16.43 -21.39
#